data_AF-A0A3C0K750-F1
#
_entry.id   AF-A0A3C0K750-F1
#
_cell.length_a   1.000
_cell.length_b   1.000
_cell.length_c   1.000
_cell.angle_alpha   90.00
_cell.angle_beta   90.00
_cell.angle_gamma   90.00
#
_symmetry.space_group_name_H-M   'P 1'
#
loop_
_entity.id
_entity.type
_entity.pdbx_description
1 polymer ?
#
loop_
_entity_poly.entity_id
_entity_poly.type
_entity_poly.pdbx_seq_one_letter_code
_entity_poly.pdbx_strand_id
1 'polypeptide(L)'
;MKFLCSLKRFSLLCFLMFTSHIILAADFTWTGLVDGNWNTAGNWDLNAVPSSSDDCYFTTNASVSSGGDCNNLTVAVGATLTVSSSVVSVSGSLINNGSLIVQGTIDVLGNCTLNGPTTINTLGEIQVRGNSIVSNGVTLNNQGVFDANGSFDATGATVALAGASFLGSENVLNGNNGTTTGWTVTNGGDGWRYNGQNYTGSPSGSFTGSYYWSYLSQDIDLTTLYSTADLDASPDIVFSCWIKSVFNDNDYFYAEISLKDASGSIISTSTLGSTTVSTSAPIWTQQTTTFSGYGSGVRTASISIQSEDGEFWLGNYGMTVDDISLKVTEIGSGGVLQLADNVVSLGDLDGGTVDYDGAGAQTILSDTYYNLQLSGDGTGNKTAGGNITVDNNFTVGANAQRYRTSSFTTTVNGETLIKSMLKINNSNGEFIANGEFNASSATIDFTKNGSLVLSSTVTSLGTLDISDNTGTVVYDGTINQTVDDVNYYNLTINNSSTKTAAGNIVVKGDLITEAEANCVLDLVNYNLNLSGDLTVGSEGGLDASDSDCSVTFSGTSSITHAGSQSRVTLPAQTLLSESFVDFSNWVQFNVSGSASWFASAPGGNCTFTANSGTSCAWIQENSYTFSQDYIVYDLPDPKTNMSVSYKFINPDWAGDIDWLYCQYYDGSTWISLAEYTTANEIWTSATHSIPDGATQLRFFTWLGYGYGVGVDDVVITGDGYVYTSINPTFNELVVNGSGITMNNPIDVTENLVFTNGIITSESDVNGNNSQAYASTNTLTIKDGATISGASASSHVIGAVRIESSAISEIEFPTGDGTNYRPVFLSPADPTPTTYTAEYVNSAHSSISYDGNGYNNTPCEA
;
A
#
# COMPACT_ATOMS: atom_id res chain seq x y z
N MET A 1 -93.43 -0.71 33.77
CA MET A 1 -92.23 -0.23 33.04
C MET A 1 -91.44 -1.45 32.62
N LYS A 2 -91.85 -2.12 31.53
CA LYS A 2 -91.39 -1.97 30.13
C LYS A 2 -90.11 -2.80 29.86
N PHE A 3 -90.07 -3.86 29.05
CA PHE A 3 -91.08 -4.73 28.43
C PHE A 3 -90.34 -5.90 27.71
N LEU A 4 -90.84 -7.14 27.87
CA LEU A 4 -90.70 -8.35 27.00
C LEU A 4 -89.31 -8.94 26.66
N CYS A 5 -89.11 -10.20 26.26
CA CYS A 5 -89.76 -11.53 26.42
C CYS A 5 -88.94 -12.53 25.55
N SER A 6 -88.64 -13.73 26.05
CA SER A 6 -88.35 -15.02 25.36
C SER A 6 -87.32 -15.14 24.21
N LEU A 7 -86.40 -16.13 24.26
CA LEU A 7 -86.47 -17.47 23.60
C LEU A 7 -85.09 -18.20 23.55
N LYS A 8 -85.07 -19.52 23.91
CA LYS A 8 -84.15 -20.64 23.48
C LYS A 8 -82.66 -20.61 23.90
N ARG A 9 -82.03 -21.59 24.58
CA ARG A 9 -81.93 -23.09 24.45
C ARG A 9 -81.57 -23.56 23.02
N PHE A 10 -80.28 -23.91 22.84
CA PHE A 10 -79.52 -24.64 21.77
C PHE A 10 -78.22 -23.83 21.53
N SER A 11 -76.97 -24.27 21.70
CA SER A 11 -76.32 -25.56 21.84
C SER A 11 -75.02 -25.34 22.63
N LEU A 12 -74.95 -25.88 23.85
CA LEU A 12 -73.72 -26.00 24.64
C LEU A 12 -73.20 -27.43 24.40
N LEU A 13 -72.66 -27.67 23.21
CA LEU A 13 -71.99 -28.93 22.86
C LEU A 13 -70.96 -28.68 21.75
N CYS A 14 -69.83 -28.09 22.12
CA CYS A 14 -68.57 -28.29 21.42
C CYS A 14 -67.44 -28.14 22.44
N PHE A 15 -67.31 -29.16 23.29
CA PHE A 15 -66.10 -29.39 24.07
C PHE A 15 -65.04 -29.78 23.03
N LEU A 16 -64.27 -28.79 22.58
CA LEU A 16 -63.16 -29.00 21.66
C LEU A 16 -62.16 -29.90 22.39
N MET A 17 -62.02 -31.13 21.93
CA MET A 17 -60.91 -31.99 22.32
C MET A 17 -59.62 -31.27 21.94
N PHE A 18 -58.94 -30.65 22.90
CA PHE A 18 -57.49 -30.55 22.83
C PHE A 18 -56.96 -31.93 23.20
N THR A 19 -56.98 -32.84 22.22
CA THR A 19 -56.01 -33.93 22.22
C THR A 19 -54.65 -33.24 22.07
N SER A 20 -53.90 -33.18 23.16
CA SER A 20 -52.45 -32.98 23.11
C SER A 20 -51.89 -34.14 22.30
N HIS A 21 -51.91 -33.98 20.97
CA HIS A 21 -51.08 -34.79 20.10
C HIS A 21 -49.66 -34.43 20.50
N ILE A 22 -48.98 -35.38 21.13
CA ILE A 22 -47.53 -35.44 21.07
C ILE A 22 -47.26 -35.55 19.56
N ILE A 23 -46.95 -34.43 18.92
CA ILE A 23 -46.42 -34.44 17.55
C ILE A 23 -45.03 -35.03 17.74
N LEU A 24 -44.93 -36.34 17.53
CA LEU A 24 -43.64 -37.00 17.39
C LEU A 24 -43.03 -36.44 16.12
N ALA A 25 -41.81 -35.91 16.22
CA ALA A 25 -41.01 -35.58 15.06
C ALA A 25 -41.00 -36.77 14.10
N ALA A 26 -41.40 -36.55 12.85
CA ALA A 26 -41.27 -37.56 11.81
C ALA A 26 -39.95 -37.37 11.08
N ASP A 27 -39.34 -38.48 10.65
CA ASP A 27 -38.16 -38.47 9.80
C ASP A 27 -38.61 -38.39 8.33
N PHE A 28 -38.16 -37.36 7.62
CA PHE A 28 -38.42 -37.12 6.20
C PHE A 28 -37.13 -37.31 5.39
N THR A 29 -37.18 -38.13 4.35
CA THR A 29 -36.04 -38.33 3.44
C THR A 29 -36.28 -37.66 2.09
N TRP A 30 -35.34 -36.83 1.64
CA TRP A 30 -35.42 -36.19 0.33
C TRP A 30 -35.30 -37.22 -0.79
N THR A 31 -36.24 -37.17 -1.74
CA THR A 31 -36.24 -38.00 -2.96
C THR A 31 -36.00 -37.18 -4.23
N GLY A 32 -36.37 -35.90 -4.23
CA GLY A 32 -36.12 -34.97 -5.35
C GLY A 32 -36.77 -35.38 -6.68
N LEU A 33 -37.85 -36.15 -6.65
CA LEU A 33 -38.45 -36.75 -7.85
C LEU A 33 -39.26 -35.77 -8.71
N VAL A 34 -39.61 -34.58 -8.18
CA VAL A 34 -40.47 -33.61 -8.88
C VAL A 34 -39.66 -32.40 -9.34
N ASP A 35 -39.08 -31.65 -8.41
CA ASP A 35 -38.33 -30.41 -8.66
C ASP A 35 -37.40 -30.09 -7.48
N GLY A 36 -36.79 -28.90 -7.45
CA GLY A 36 -35.93 -28.44 -6.34
C GLY A 36 -36.67 -27.69 -5.22
N ASN A 37 -38.01 -27.62 -5.23
CA ASN A 37 -38.75 -26.86 -4.22
C ASN A 37 -39.00 -27.71 -2.97
N TRP A 38 -38.49 -27.27 -1.81
CA TRP A 38 -38.68 -27.98 -0.53
C TRP A 38 -40.15 -28.19 -0.19
N ASN A 39 -40.98 -27.21 -0.55
CA ASN A 39 -42.40 -27.19 -0.24
C ASN A 39 -43.26 -28.05 -1.18
N THR A 40 -42.66 -28.76 -2.13
CA THR A 40 -43.35 -29.74 -2.97
C THR A 40 -43.37 -31.09 -2.25
N ALA A 41 -44.53 -31.50 -1.74
CA ALA A 41 -44.71 -32.75 -0.98
C ALA A 41 -44.14 -33.99 -1.70
N GLY A 42 -44.24 -34.05 -3.03
CA GLY A 42 -43.72 -35.16 -3.84
C GLY A 42 -42.20 -35.28 -3.90
N ASN A 43 -41.45 -34.30 -3.38
CA ASN A 43 -39.99 -34.41 -3.22
C ASN A 43 -39.59 -35.16 -1.95
N TRP A 44 -40.53 -35.54 -1.08
CA TRP A 44 -40.28 -36.25 0.17
C TRP A 44 -40.89 -37.65 0.16
N ASP A 45 -40.23 -38.60 0.83
CA ASP A 45 -40.64 -40.01 0.91
C ASP A 45 -42.04 -40.23 1.52
N LEU A 46 -42.44 -39.39 2.48
CA LEU A 46 -43.77 -39.42 3.08
C LEU A 46 -44.85 -38.70 2.24
N ASN A 47 -44.48 -38.14 1.08
CA ASN A 47 -45.35 -37.34 0.22
C ASN A 47 -46.10 -36.23 1.00
N ALA A 48 -45.37 -35.58 1.90
CA ALA A 48 -45.80 -34.45 2.73
C ALA A 48 -44.62 -33.47 2.87
N VAL A 49 -44.90 -32.22 3.26
CA VAL A 49 -43.86 -31.21 3.46
C VAL A 49 -43.41 -31.24 4.92
N PRO A 50 -42.10 -31.36 5.21
CA PRO A 50 -41.57 -31.27 6.57
C PRO A 50 -41.87 -29.91 7.20
N SER A 51 -42.06 -29.89 8.52
CA SER A 51 -42.19 -28.67 9.31
C SER A 51 -41.01 -28.49 10.26
N SER A 52 -40.97 -27.39 11.00
CA SER A 52 -39.93 -27.12 12.01
C SER A 52 -39.88 -28.12 13.17
N SER A 53 -40.82 -29.05 13.29
CA SER A 53 -40.76 -30.16 14.26
C SER A 53 -40.24 -31.48 13.69
N ASP A 54 -39.97 -31.55 12.39
CA ASP A 54 -39.64 -32.79 11.68
C ASP A 54 -38.17 -32.84 11.26
N ASP A 55 -37.56 -34.03 11.32
CA ASP A 55 -36.14 -34.21 10.99
C ASP A 55 -35.99 -34.55 9.50
N CYS A 56 -35.05 -33.91 8.82
CA CYS A 56 -34.85 -34.02 7.38
C CYS A 56 -33.50 -34.66 7.03
N TYR A 57 -33.54 -35.65 6.14
CA TYR A 57 -32.38 -36.43 5.73
C TYR A 57 -32.17 -36.36 4.22
N PHE A 58 -30.94 -36.03 3.81
CA PHE A 58 -30.49 -36.06 2.43
C PHE A 58 -29.55 -37.25 2.24
N THR A 59 -30.09 -38.36 1.72
CA THR A 59 -29.35 -39.61 1.50
C THR A 59 -28.85 -39.79 0.06
N THR A 60 -29.27 -38.90 -0.84
CA THR A 60 -28.86 -38.86 -2.24
C THR A 60 -28.58 -37.41 -2.64
N ASN A 61 -27.96 -37.20 -3.81
CA ASN A 61 -27.70 -35.86 -4.31
C ASN A 61 -29.00 -35.06 -4.48
N ALA A 62 -29.01 -33.84 -3.96
CA ALA A 62 -30.18 -32.97 -3.93
C ALA A 62 -29.78 -31.53 -4.24
N SER A 63 -30.67 -30.81 -4.92
CA SER A 63 -30.59 -29.37 -5.11
C SER A 63 -31.89 -28.73 -4.64
N VAL A 64 -31.80 -27.95 -3.58
CA VAL A 64 -32.91 -27.16 -3.04
C VAL A 64 -32.82 -25.76 -3.64
N SER A 65 -33.84 -25.38 -4.41
CA SER A 65 -33.92 -24.09 -5.08
C SER A 65 -34.97 -23.15 -4.47
N SER A 66 -35.77 -23.62 -3.51
CA SER A 66 -36.81 -22.82 -2.87
C SER A 66 -37.20 -23.36 -1.49
N GLY A 67 -37.01 -22.50 -0.47
CA GLY A 67 -37.47 -22.65 0.91
C GLY A 67 -36.94 -23.86 1.68
N GLY A 68 -37.41 -23.99 2.91
CA GLY A 68 -37.33 -25.22 3.70
C GLY A 68 -37.35 -24.95 5.19
N ASP A 69 -38.14 -25.72 5.93
CA ASP A 69 -38.15 -25.70 7.39
C ASP A 69 -38.01 -27.13 7.91
N CYS A 70 -37.14 -27.32 8.90
CA CYS A 70 -36.99 -28.59 9.61
C CYS A 70 -36.58 -28.37 11.06
N ASN A 71 -36.69 -29.42 11.86
CA ASN A 71 -36.05 -29.52 13.16
C ASN A 71 -34.56 -29.79 12.97
N ASN A 72 -34.15 -31.02 12.66
CA ASN A 72 -32.75 -31.32 12.32
C ASN A 72 -32.56 -31.49 10.80
N LEU A 73 -31.40 -31.08 10.28
CA LEU A 73 -30.99 -31.33 8.89
C LEU A 73 -29.74 -32.21 8.88
N THR A 74 -29.82 -33.37 8.23
CA THR A 74 -28.68 -34.28 8.08
C THR A 74 -28.37 -34.55 6.61
N VAL A 75 -27.14 -34.27 6.19
CA VAL A 75 -26.60 -34.73 4.90
C VAL A 75 -25.81 -36.01 5.16
N ALA A 76 -26.25 -37.13 4.57
CA ALA A 76 -25.62 -38.42 4.78
C ALA A 76 -24.30 -38.55 4.01
N VAL A 77 -23.44 -39.48 4.47
CA VAL A 77 -22.19 -39.83 3.78
C VAL A 77 -22.47 -40.22 2.34
N GLY A 78 -21.74 -39.61 1.40
CA GLY A 78 -21.86 -39.87 -0.04
C GLY A 78 -22.99 -39.11 -0.75
N ALA A 79 -23.82 -38.35 -0.02
CA ALA A 79 -24.79 -37.44 -0.61
C ALA A 79 -24.21 -36.02 -0.75
N THR A 80 -24.61 -35.31 -1.80
CA THR A 80 -24.37 -33.86 -1.96
C THR A 80 -25.68 -33.09 -1.81
N LEU A 81 -25.74 -32.14 -0.88
CA LEU A 81 -26.83 -31.17 -0.80
C LEU A 81 -26.35 -29.80 -1.33
N THR A 82 -27.01 -29.29 -2.36
CA THR A 82 -26.87 -27.90 -2.80
C THR A 82 -28.07 -27.09 -2.36
N VAL A 83 -27.87 -26.11 -1.49
CA VAL A 83 -28.83 -25.04 -1.22
C VAL A 83 -28.51 -23.91 -2.19
N SER A 84 -29.37 -23.69 -3.16
CA SER A 84 -29.22 -22.62 -4.17
C SER A 84 -29.59 -21.27 -3.52
N SER A 85 -30.24 -20.33 -4.21
CA SER A 85 -30.63 -19.02 -3.65
C SER A 85 -31.82 -19.05 -2.67
N SER A 86 -31.97 -20.12 -1.89
CA SER A 86 -33.09 -20.32 -0.94
C SER A 86 -32.66 -20.11 0.51
N VAL A 87 -33.63 -19.83 1.38
CA VAL A 87 -33.45 -19.89 2.84
C VAL A 87 -33.97 -21.23 3.35
N VAL A 88 -33.16 -21.94 4.13
CA VAL A 88 -33.54 -23.15 4.86
C VAL A 88 -33.39 -22.88 6.36
N SER A 89 -34.48 -22.98 7.12
CA SER A 89 -34.49 -22.81 8.57
C SER A 89 -34.38 -24.15 9.28
N VAL A 90 -33.41 -24.28 10.19
CA VAL A 90 -33.14 -25.49 10.97
C VAL A 90 -33.34 -25.14 12.45
N SER A 91 -34.46 -25.58 13.03
CA SER A 91 -34.82 -25.23 14.43
C SER A 91 -33.99 -25.98 15.48
N GLY A 92 -33.42 -27.12 15.08
CA GLY A 92 -32.49 -27.96 15.82
C GLY A 92 -31.09 -27.85 15.22
N SER A 93 -30.47 -28.99 14.91
CA SER A 93 -29.05 -29.05 14.50
C SER A 93 -28.86 -29.37 13.02
N LEU A 94 -27.79 -28.82 12.45
CA LEU A 94 -27.26 -29.18 11.13
C LEU A 94 -26.11 -30.17 11.30
N ILE A 95 -26.17 -31.32 10.63
CA ILE A 95 -25.09 -32.30 10.57
C ILE A 95 -24.77 -32.61 9.10
N ASN A 96 -23.59 -32.20 8.63
CA ASN A 96 -23.09 -32.57 7.32
C ASN A 96 -22.06 -33.70 7.43
N ASN A 97 -22.43 -34.92 7.03
CA ASN A 97 -21.48 -36.04 6.87
C ASN A 97 -21.15 -36.33 5.37
N GLY A 98 -21.79 -35.60 4.45
CA GLY A 98 -21.62 -35.73 3.00
C GLY A 98 -20.91 -34.50 2.42
N SER A 99 -21.43 -33.96 1.31
CA SER A 99 -20.98 -32.69 0.74
C SER A 99 -22.09 -31.65 0.82
N LEU A 100 -21.79 -30.44 1.29
CA LEU A 100 -22.74 -29.34 1.40
C LEU A 100 -22.27 -28.15 0.58
N ILE A 101 -23.12 -27.64 -0.30
CA ILE A 101 -22.85 -26.44 -1.11
C ILE A 101 -23.96 -25.42 -0.83
N VAL A 102 -23.59 -24.21 -0.42
CA VAL A 102 -24.53 -23.16 -0.01
C VAL A 102 -24.33 -21.92 -0.87
N GLN A 103 -25.39 -21.48 -1.54
CA GLN A 103 -25.48 -20.24 -2.34
C GLN A 103 -26.63 -19.32 -1.86
N GLY A 104 -27.36 -19.76 -0.83
CA GLY A 104 -28.43 -19.02 -0.17
C GLY A 104 -28.17 -19.07 1.33
N THR A 105 -29.20 -19.13 2.15
CA THR A 105 -29.01 -19.11 3.61
C THR A 105 -29.42 -20.44 4.23
N ILE A 106 -28.60 -20.95 5.14
CA ILE A 106 -29.03 -21.95 6.13
C ILE A 106 -28.98 -21.27 7.50
N ASP A 107 -30.14 -21.04 8.12
CA ASP A 107 -30.25 -20.48 9.47
C ASP A 107 -30.44 -21.63 10.47
N VAL A 108 -29.44 -21.85 11.33
CA VAL A 108 -29.39 -22.95 12.31
C VAL A 108 -29.55 -22.39 13.72
N LEU A 109 -30.67 -22.72 14.38
CA LEU A 109 -30.91 -22.31 15.77
C LEU A 109 -30.09 -23.13 16.78
N GLY A 110 -29.84 -24.41 16.49
CA GLY A 110 -29.05 -25.31 17.32
C GLY A 110 -27.60 -25.39 16.87
N ASN A 111 -26.99 -26.56 17.03
CA ASN A 111 -25.57 -26.76 16.72
C ASN A 111 -25.36 -27.06 15.23
N CYS A 112 -24.19 -26.68 14.72
CA CYS A 112 -23.72 -27.04 13.39
C CYS A 112 -22.51 -27.97 13.51
N THR A 113 -22.52 -29.10 12.82
CA THR A 113 -21.40 -30.04 12.76
C THR A 113 -21.08 -30.39 11.31
N LEU A 114 -19.92 -29.95 10.84
CA LEU A 114 -19.43 -30.14 9.47
C LEU A 114 -18.34 -31.22 9.46
N ASN A 115 -18.77 -32.48 9.33
CA ASN A 115 -17.88 -33.65 9.23
C ASN A 115 -17.44 -33.94 7.79
N GLY A 116 -18.18 -33.44 6.80
CA GLY A 116 -17.84 -33.54 5.39
C GLY A 116 -17.53 -32.17 4.77
N PRO A 117 -16.99 -32.14 3.54
CA PRO A 117 -16.65 -30.89 2.87
C PRO A 117 -17.88 -29.97 2.75
N THR A 118 -17.67 -28.70 3.04
CA THR A 118 -18.71 -27.67 2.97
C THR A 118 -18.18 -26.46 2.19
N THR A 119 -18.93 -26.00 1.20
CA THR A 119 -18.58 -24.82 0.40
C THR A 119 -19.71 -23.80 0.47
N ILE A 120 -19.39 -22.56 0.82
CA ILE A 120 -20.30 -21.43 0.87
C ILE A 120 -19.82 -20.45 -0.21
N ASN A 121 -20.62 -20.31 -1.26
CA ASN A 121 -20.28 -19.52 -2.46
C ASN A 121 -20.96 -18.14 -2.41
N THR A 122 -20.99 -17.44 -3.55
CA THR A 122 -21.47 -16.06 -3.68
C THR A 122 -22.86 -15.85 -3.07
N LEU A 123 -22.94 -14.98 -2.05
CA LEU A 123 -24.14 -14.68 -1.25
C LEU A 123 -24.70 -15.87 -0.43
N GLY A 124 -23.93 -16.95 -0.34
CA GLY A 124 -24.21 -18.05 0.56
C GLY A 124 -23.88 -17.66 2.00
N GLU A 125 -24.73 -18.11 2.92
CA GLU A 125 -24.56 -17.90 4.35
C GLU A 125 -24.96 -19.16 5.13
N ILE A 126 -24.11 -19.57 6.07
CA ILE A 126 -24.53 -20.45 7.16
C ILE A 126 -24.48 -19.63 8.44
N GLN A 127 -25.65 -19.38 9.02
CA GLN A 127 -25.78 -18.69 10.29
C GLN A 127 -26.07 -19.71 11.39
N VAL A 128 -25.29 -19.71 12.46
CA VAL A 128 -25.39 -20.71 13.54
C VAL A 128 -25.50 -20.02 14.89
N ARG A 129 -26.65 -20.20 15.57
CA ARG A 129 -26.88 -19.68 16.94
C ARG A 129 -26.31 -20.59 18.04
N GLY A 130 -26.21 -21.89 17.78
CA GLY A 130 -25.54 -22.83 18.67
C GLY A 130 -24.05 -22.98 18.38
N ASN A 131 -23.44 -24.06 18.87
CA ASN A 131 -22.01 -24.31 18.68
C ASN A 131 -21.73 -24.85 17.27
N SER A 132 -20.58 -24.44 16.72
CA SER A 132 -20.08 -24.85 15.42
C SER A 132 -18.84 -25.72 15.58
N ILE A 133 -18.89 -26.94 15.06
CA ILE A 133 -17.75 -27.87 14.99
C ILE A 133 -17.44 -28.14 13.51
N VAL A 134 -16.23 -27.78 13.08
CA VAL A 134 -15.74 -28.00 11.72
C VAL A 134 -14.64 -29.04 11.76
N SER A 135 -14.91 -30.26 11.28
CA SER A 135 -13.98 -31.38 11.37
C SER A 135 -13.25 -31.66 10.06
N ASN A 136 -13.85 -31.35 8.90
CA ASN A 136 -13.28 -31.66 7.58
C ASN A 136 -13.20 -30.44 6.66
N GLY A 137 -13.05 -29.26 7.28
CA GLY A 137 -12.88 -27.98 6.64
C GLY A 137 -14.16 -27.34 6.08
N VAL A 138 -14.06 -26.04 5.82
CA VAL A 138 -15.08 -25.25 5.14
C VAL A 138 -14.40 -24.30 4.16
N THR A 139 -14.99 -24.11 2.98
CA THR A 139 -14.51 -23.17 1.97
C THR A 139 -15.54 -22.06 1.78
N LEU A 140 -15.12 -20.80 1.93
CA LEU A 140 -15.93 -19.60 1.82
C LEU A 140 -15.40 -18.77 0.65
N ASN A 141 -16.09 -18.83 -0.49
CA ASN A 141 -15.69 -18.17 -1.73
C ASN A 141 -16.61 -17.00 -2.06
N ASN A 142 -16.08 -15.98 -2.74
CA ASN A 142 -16.86 -14.92 -3.36
C ASN A 142 -17.83 -14.21 -2.38
N GLN A 143 -17.35 -13.80 -1.20
CA GLN A 143 -18.19 -13.28 -0.10
C GLN A 143 -19.12 -14.30 0.57
N GLY A 144 -18.85 -15.60 0.48
CA GLY A 144 -19.52 -16.58 1.33
C GLY A 144 -19.31 -16.25 2.81
N VAL A 145 -20.35 -16.41 3.64
CA VAL A 145 -20.32 -16.10 5.08
C VAL A 145 -20.59 -17.33 5.93
N PHE A 146 -19.72 -17.58 6.91
CA PHE A 146 -20.03 -18.47 8.03
C PHE A 146 -20.16 -17.61 9.28
N ASP A 147 -21.38 -17.46 9.78
CA ASP A 147 -21.68 -16.69 10.98
C ASP A 147 -21.85 -17.62 12.19
N ALA A 148 -20.81 -17.70 13.02
CA ALA A 148 -20.80 -18.48 14.25
C ALA A 148 -21.17 -17.58 15.45
N ASN A 149 -22.47 -17.52 15.76
CA ASN A 149 -22.95 -16.80 16.92
C ASN A 149 -22.75 -17.56 18.24
N GLY A 150 -22.60 -18.88 18.20
CA GLY A 150 -22.16 -19.70 19.34
C GLY A 150 -20.68 -20.06 19.27
N SER A 151 -20.23 -20.97 20.13
CA SER A 151 -18.79 -21.29 20.19
C SER A 151 -18.30 -21.98 18.92
N PHE A 152 -17.16 -21.53 18.39
CA PHE A 152 -16.56 -22.06 17.16
C PHE A 152 -15.32 -22.91 17.46
N ASP A 153 -15.28 -24.11 16.89
CA ASP A 153 -14.15 -25.04 16.99
C ASP A 153 -13.87 -25.70 15.63
N ALA A 154 -12.75 -25.32 15.02
CA ALA A 154 -12.21 -25.93 13.81
C ALA A 154 -10.89 -26.68 14.07
N THR A 155 -10.70 -27.23 15.28
CA THR A 155 -9.46 -27.92 15.66
C THR A 155 -9.09 -29.01 14.65
N GLY A 156 -7.95 -28.81 13.96
CA GLY A 156 -7.41 -29.76 12.99
C GLY A 156 -8.06 -29.73 11.60
N ALA A 157 -8.92 -28.74 11.33
CA ALA A 157 -9.53 -28.51 10.02
C ALA A 157 -8.95 -27.26 9.33
N THR A 158 -9.11 -27.16 8.01
CA THR A 158 -8.80 -25.95 7.24
C THR A 158 -10.06 -25.13 7.02
N VAL A 159 -10.01 -23.84 7.34
CA VAL A 159 -11.05 -22.86 7.02
C VAL A 159 -10.52 -22.00 5.87
N ALA A 160 -10.87 -22.40 4.65
CA ALA A 160 -10.42 -21.73 3.43
C ALA A 160 -11.34 -20.54 3.15
N LEU A 161 -10.83 -19.33 3.33
CA LEU A 161 -11.52 -18.06 3.12
C LEU A 161 -11.00 -17.34 1.86
N ALA A 162 -9.95 -17.84 1.23
CA ALA A 162 -9.41 -17.31 -0.01
C ALA A 162 -10.47 -17.41 -1.10
N GLY A 163 -10.62 -16.35 -1.90
CA GLY A 163 -11.59 -16.41 -2.99
C GLY A 163 -11.11 -17.39 -4.05
N ALA A 164 -11.99 -18.32 -4.43
CA ALA A 164 -11.71 -19.24 -5.53
C ALA A 164 -11.49 -18.47 -6.84
N SER A 165 -10.47 -18.88 -7.60
CA SER A 165 -10.29 -18.43 -8.97
C SER A 165 -11.42 -18.94 -9.87
N PHE A 166 -12.00 -18.09 -10.70
CA PHE A 166 -12.98 -18.46 -11.71
C PHE A 166 -12.70 -17.75 -13.04
N LEU A 167 -13.22 -18.29 -14.14
CA LEU A 167 -13.14 -17.60 -15.43
C LEU A 167 -14.12 -16.42 -15.42
N GLY A 168 -13.58 -15.23 -15.62
CA GLY A 168 -14.30 -13.97 -15.64
C GLY A 168 -15.31 -13.82 -16.77
N SER A 169 -15.75 -12.58 -16.97
CA SER A 169 -16.71 -12.25 -18.03
C SER A 169 -16.13 -12.51 -19.44
N GLU A 170 -17.01 -12.71 -20.42
CA GLU A 170 -16.61 -12.83 -21.82
C GLU A 170 -16.04 -11.50 -22.33
N ASN A 171 -14.83 -11.53 -22.90
CA ASN A 171 -14.17 -10.36 -23.47
C ASN A 171 -14.32 -10.27 -25.00
N VAL A 172 -14.73 -11.36 -25.65
CA VAL A 172 -14.97 -11.40 -27.10
C VAL A 172 -16.36 -10.86 -27.43
N LEU A 173 -16.42 -9.82 -28.25
CA LEU A 173 -17.69 -9.32 -28.77
C LEU A 173 -18.23 -10.26 -29.85
N ASN A 174 -19.45 -10.76 -29.66
CA ASN A 174 -20.20 -11.57 -30.61
C ASN A 174 -19.49 -12.86 -31.09
N GLY A 175 -18.64 -13.46 -30.26
CA GLY A 175 -17.97 -14.74 -30.59
C GLY A 175 -18.93 -15.92 -30.82
N ASN A 176 -20.17 -15.81 -30.34
CA ASN A 176 -21.18 -16.89 -30.33
C ASN A 176 -22.44 -16.55 -31.14
N ASN A 177 -22.39 -15.45 -31.90
CA ASN A 177 -23.58 -14.82 -32.47
C ASN A 177 -23.61 -14.82 -34.01
N GLY A 178 -22.67 -15.52 -34.67
CA GLY A 178 -22.64 -15.64 -36.14
C GLY A 178 -22.84 -14.29 -36.84
N THR A 179 -22.10 -13.26 -36.44
CA THR A 179 -22.24 -11.90 -36.99
C THR A 179 -20.88 -11.24 -37.12
N THR A 180 -20.75 -10.32 -38.09
CA THR A 180 -19.53 -9.53 -38.30
C THR A 180 -19.41 -8.34 -37.38
N THR A 181 -20.45 -8.04 -36.58
CA THR A 181 -20.45 -6.87 -35.70
C THR A 181 -19.39 -7.04 -34.61
N GLY A 182 -18.40 -6.15 -34.58
CA GLY A 182 -17.26 -6.23 -33.65
C GLY A 182 -16.06 -7.02 -34.18
N TRP A 183 -16.14 -7.59 -35.39
CA TRP A 183 -15.04 -8.31 -36.03
C TRP A 183 -14.48 -7.54 -37.22
N THR A 184 -13.16 -7.55 -37.37
CA THR A 184 -12.49 -7.19 -38.63
C THR A 184 -12.46 -8.44 -39.51
N VAL A 185 -13.00 -8.33 -40.73
CA VAL A 185 -13.22 -9.48 -41.60
C VAL A 185 -12.49 -9.32 -42.92
N THR A 186 -11.70 -10.32 -43.30
CA THR A 186 -11.15 -10.45 -44.66
C THR A 186 -11.68 -11.72 -45.30
N ASN A 187 -12.27 -11.59 -46.49
CA ASN A 187 -12.94 -12.69 -47.18
C ASN A 187 -12.04 -13.26 -48.28
N GLY A 188 -11.73 -14.55 -48.17
CA GLY A 188 -11.23 -15.36 -49.28
C GLY A 188 -12.40 -16.09 -49.95
N GLY A 189 -12.33 -16.31 -51.26
CA GLY A 189 -13.37 -17.04 -52.00
C GLY A 189 -14.72 -16.32 -51.94
N ASP A 190 -15.78 -17.03 -51.54
CA ASP A 190 -17.11 -16.46 -51.32
C ASP A 190 -17.25 -15.76 -49.95
N GLY A 191 -16.15 -15.68 -49.18
CA GLY A 191 -16.09 -15.09 -47.85
C GLY A 191 -16.68 -15.97 -46.76
N TRP A 192 -16.87 -15.42 -45.56
CA TRP A 192 -17.49 -16.15 -44.46
C TRP A 192 -19.01 -16.26 -44.61
N ARG A 193 -19.54 -17.44 -44.27
CA ARG A 193 -20.97 -17.64 -44.02
C ARG A 193 -21.25 -17.61 -42.52
N TYR A 194 -22.13 -16.72 -42.11
CA TYR A 194 -22.40 -16.40 -40.69
C TYR A 194 -23.65 -17.10 -40.10
N ASN A 195 -24.23 -18.06 -40.82
CA ASN A 195 -25.42 -18.80 -40.39
C ASN A 195 -25.27 -20.29 -40.76
N GLY A 196 -24.91 -21.11 -39.76
CA GLY A 196 -24.57 -22.53 -39.91
C GLY A 196 -25.14 -23.42 -38.80
N GLN A 197 -24.55 -24.61 -38.64
CA GLN A 197 -24.80 -25.45 -37.46
C GLN A 197 -24.12 -24.81 -36.25
N ASN A 198 -24.71 -24.91 -35.05
CA ASN A 198 -24.12 -24.36 -33.83
C ASN A 198 -23.62 -25.47 -32.91
N TYR A 199 -22.65 -25.16 -32.07
CA TYR A 199 -22.30 -25.98 -30.92
C TYR A 199 -23.48 -26.01 -29.93
N THR A 200 -23.69 -27.17 -29.30
CA THR A 200 -24.83 -27.37 -28.39
C THR A 200 -24.61 -26.56 -27.13
N GLY A 201 -25.32 -25.44 -26.97
CA GLY A 201 -25.13 -24.48 -25.88
C GLY A 201 -24.87 -23.04 -26.35
N SER A 202 -24.55 -22.82 -27.63
CA SER A 202 -24.39 -21.48 -28.21
C SER A 202 -25.75 -20.89 -28.64
N PRO A 203 -26.08 -19.62 -28.31
CA PRO A 203 -27.42 -19.07 -28.55
C PRO A 203 -27.73 -18.82 -30.03
N SER A 204 -26.76 -18.51 -30.91
CA SER A 204 -27.08 -17.99 -32.25
C SER A 204 -25.92 -17.92 -33.27
N GLY A 205 -25.53 -19.00 -33.94
CA GLY A 205 -24.83 -18.90 -35.24
C GLY A 205 -23.30 -19.07 -35.20
N SER A 206 -22.75 -19.54 -36.32
CA SER A 206 -21.35 -19.93 -36.50
C SER A 206 -20.72 -19.23 -37.73
N PHE A 207 -19.40 -19.32 -37.86
CA PHE A 207 -18.63 -18.80 -38.99
C PHE A 207 -18.08 -19.97 -39.83
N THR A 208 -18.48 -20.09 -41.10
CA THR A 208 -17.95 -21.13 -42.01
C THR A 208 -17.10 -20.49 -43.11
N GLY A 209 -15.84 -20.90 -43.22
CA GLY A 209 -14.90 -20.43 -44.24
C GLY A 209 -15.23 -20.89 -45.67
N SER A 210 -14.45 -20.43 -46.64
CA SER A 210 -14.61 -20.71 -48.07
C SER A 210 -13.32 -21.31 -48.67
N TYR A 211 -13.24 -21.45 -49.99
CA TYR A 211 -12.15 -22.08 -50.75
C TYR A 211 -10.89 -21.23 -50.92
N TYR A 212 -10.83 -20.06 -50.30
CA TYR A 212 -9.57 -19.37 -50.01
C TYR A 212 -9.59 -18.89 -48.57
N TRP A 213 -8.41 -18.74 -47.98
CA TRP A 213 -8.23 -18.19 -46.62
C TRP A 213 -9.10 -16.98 -46.35
N SER A 214 -10.01 -17.16 -45.40
CA SER A 214 -10.83 -16.11 -44.82
C SER A 214 -10.39 -15.87 -43.39
N TYR A 215 -10.42 -14.61 -42.94
CA TYR A 215 -9.86 -14.15 -41.67
C TYR A 215 -10.92 -13.40 -40.86
N LEU A 216 -10.97 -13.67 -39.56
CA LEU A 216 -11.71 -12.93 -38.54
C LEU A 216 -10.71 -12.46 -37.49
N SER A 217 -10.69 -11.18 -37.17
CA SER A 217 -9.87 -10.68 -36.07
C SER A 217 -10.58 -9.68 -35.18
N GLN A 218 -10.19 -9.66 -33.91
CA GLN A 218 -10.65 -8.72 -32.90
C GLN A 218 -9.49 -8.36 -31.98
N ASP A 219 -9.26 -7.06 -31.80
CA ASP A 219 -8.40 -6.55 -30.74
C ASP A 219 -9.29 -6.20 -29.53
N ILE A 220 -8.87 -6.64 -28.36
CA ILE A 220 -9.61 -6.59 -27.10
C ILE A 220 -8.80 -5.75 -26.13
N ASP A 221 -9.41 -4.69 -25.61
CA ASP A 221 -8.83 -3.87 -24.56
C ASP A 221 -9.24 -4.41 -23.18
N LEU A 222 -8.31 -5.12 -22.53
CA LEU A 222 -8.55 -5.73 -21.22
C LEU A 222 -8.63 -4.68 -20.11
N THR A 223 -8.05 -3.49 -20.31
CA THR A 223 -8.07 -2.41 -19.31
C THR A 223 -9.44 -1.78 -19.10
N THR A 224 -10.40 -2.10 -19.97
CA THR A 224 -11.79 -1.66 -19.83
C THR A 224 -12.53 -2.39 -18.70
N LEU A 225 -12.08 -3.59 -18.35
CA LEU A 225 -12.71 -4.45 -17.33
C LEU A 225 -11.78 -4.77 -16.16
N TYR A 226 -10.47 -4.73 -16.36
CA TYR A 226 -9.45 -5.11 -15.38
C TYR A 226 -8.50 -3.95 -15.09
N SER A 227 -8.07 -3.81 -13.83
CA SER A 227 -7.06 -2.81 -13.49
C SER A 227 -5.69 -3.25 -14.02
N THR A 228 -4.77 -2.30 -14.20
CA THR A 228 -3.41 -2.61 -14.64
C THR A 228 -2.67 -3.50 -13.64
N ALA A 229 -2.92 -3.30 -12.33
CA ALA A 229 -2.33 -4.12 -11.28
C ALA A 229 -2.82 -5.58 -11.34
N ASP A 230 -4.11 -5.80 -11.62
CA ASP A 230 -4.66 -7.16 -11.78
C ASP A 230 -4.00 -7.89 -12.94
N LEU A 231 -3.84 -7.21 -14.09
CA LEU A 231 -3.19 -7.80 -15.27
C LEU A 231 -1.68 -8.03 -15.05
N ASP A 232 -1.03 -7.13 -14.29
CA ASP A 232 0.40 -7.22 -13.97
C ASP A 232 0.73 -8.35 -12.99
N ALA A 233 -0.26 -8.82 -12.21
CA ALA A 233 -0.17 -10.05 -11.41
C ALA A 233 -0.17 -11.35 -12.24
N SER A 234 -0.26 -11.23 -13.58
CA SER A 234 -0.26 -12.33 -14.54
C SER A 234 -1.35 -13.40 -14.33
N PRO A 235 -2.65 -13.05 -14.18
CA PRO A 235 -3.74 -14.01 -14.09
C PRO A 235 -3.84 -14.87 -15.36
N ASP A 236 -4.29 -16.11 -15.24
CA ASP A 236 -4.48 -16.97 -16.41
C ASP A 236 -5.48 -16.35 -17.40
N ILE A 237 -5.05 -16.11 -18.65
CA ILE A 237 -5.94 -15.67 -19.73
C ILE A 237 -6.22 -16.87 -20.62
N VAL A 238 -7.50 -17.24 -20.74
CA VAL A 238 -7.93 -18.45 -21.44
C VAL A 238 -8.68 -18.09 -22.71
N PHE A 239 -8.17 -18.57 -23.84
CA PHE A 239 -8.88 -18.55 -25.11
C PHE A 239 -9.52 -19.91 -25.38
N SER A 240 -10.73 -19.92 -25.95
CA SER A 240 -11.29 -21.13 -26.54
C SER A 240 -12.21 -20.84 -27.72
N CYS A 241 -12.35 -21.82 -28.61
CA CYS A 241 -13.40 -21.84 -29.63
C CYS A 241 -13.77 -23.28 -29.96
N TRP A 242 -14.89 -23.50 -30.64
CA TRP A 242 -15.32 -24.81 -31.14
C TRP A 242 -15.22 -24.87 -32.65
N ILE A 243 -14.70 -25.97 -33.19
CA ILE A 243 -14.55 -26.18 -34.64
C ILE A 243 -15.27 -27.43 -35.14
N LYS A 244 -15.70 -27.40 -36.40
CA LYS A 244 -16.33 -28.54 -37.10
C LYS A 244 -16.19 -28.45 -38.63
N SER A 245 -15.87 -29.56 -39.28
CA SER A 245 -15.89 -29.71 -40.74
C SER A 245 -17.32 -29.86 -41.27
N VAL A 246 -17.63 -29.27 -42.44
CA VAL A 246 -18.99 -29.28 -43.00
C VAL A 246 -19.43 -30.68 -43.46
N PHE A 247 -18.53 -31.44 -44.10
CA PHE A 247 -18.81 -32.79 -44.63
C PHE A 247 -17.85 -33.87 -44.09
N ASN A 248 -17.16 -33.60 -42.97
CA ASN A 248 -16.10 -34.45 -42.40
C ASN A 248 -14.83 -34.54 -43.28
N ASP A 249 -14.67 -33.63 -44.24
CA ASP A 249 -13.48 -33.52 -45.09
C ASP A 249 -12.32 -32.83 -44.34
N ASN A 250 -11.17 -32.70 -45.01
CA ASN A 250 -9.94 -32.17 -44.40
C ASN A 250 -9.78 -30.68 -44.76
N ASP A 251 -10.25 -29.81 -43.88
CA ASP A 251 -10.18 -28.35 -44.05
C ASP A 251 -9.02 -27.74 -43.25
N TYR A 252 -8.67 -26.49 -43.52
CA TYR A 252 -7.69 -25.76 -42.74
C TYR A 252 -8.36 -24.86 -41.69
N PHE A 253 -7.79 -24.88 -40.49
CA PHE A 253 -8.13 -24.01 -39.38
C PHE A 253 -6.83 -23.50 -38.77
N TYR A 254 -6.75 -22.20 -38.53
CA TYR A 254 -5.65 -21.60 -37.78
C TYR A 254 -6.19 -20.49 -36.90
N ALA A 255 -5.76 -20.43 -35.65
CA ALA A 255 -6.01 -19.30 -34.78
C ALA A 255 -4.69 -18.83 -34.16
N GLU A 256 -4.54 -17.52 -34.01
CA GLU A 256 -3.42 -16.88 -33.34
C GLU A 256 -3.97 -15.89 -32.32
N ILE A 257 -3.49 -16.02 -31.08
CA ILE A 257 -3.88 -15.18 -29.95
C ILE A 257 -2.60 -14.55 -29.41
N SER A 258 -2.56 -13.23 -29.33
CA SER A 258 -1.40 -12.50 -28.83
C SER A 258 -1.79 -11.53 -27.72
N LEU A 259 -1.13 -11.65 -26.57
CA LEU A 259 -1.18 -10.67 -25.48
C LEU A 259 -0.17 -9.55 -25.77
N LYS A 260 -0.59 -8.31 -25.60
CA LYS A 260 0.19 -7.13 -25.95
C LYS A 260 0.21 -6.12 -24.82
N ASP A 261 1.27 -5.33 -24.76
CA ASP A 261 1.41 -4.22 -23.84
C ASP A 261 0.61 -2.97 -24.27
N ALA A 262 0.74 -1.87 -23.52
CA ALA A 262 0.10 -0.59 -23.83
C ALA A 262 0.53 0.00 -25.19
N SER A 263 1.73 -0.33 -25.67
CA SER A 263 2.25 0.12 -26.97
C SER A 263 1.76 -0.74 -28.14
N GLY A 264 1.12 -1.88 -27.85
CA GLY A 264 0.72 -2.88 -28.85
C GLY A 264 1.80 -3.91 -29.15
N SER A 265 2.92 -3.91 -28.41
CA SER A 265 4.00 -4.87 -28.57
C SER A 265 3.59 -6.23 -27.98
N ILE A 266 3.92 -7.31 -28.68
CA ILE A 266 3.56 -8.67 -28.26
C ILE A 266 4.41 -9.08 -27.05
N ILE A 267 3.74 -9.42 -25.95
CA ILE A 267 4.34 -10.05 -24.76
C ILE A 267 4.34 -11.57 -24.91
N SER A 268 3.22 -12.14 -25.37
CA SER A 268 3.08 -13.60 -25.51
C SER A 268 2.11 -13.94 -26.63
N THR A 269 2.37 -15.04 -27.34
CA THR A 269 1.52 -15.51 -28.45
C THR A 269 1.31 -17.01 -28.34
N SER A 270 0.10 -17.46 -28.65
CA SER A 270 -0.26 -18.87 -28.80
C SER A 270 -1.01 -19.09 -30.10
N THR A 271 -0.76 -20.23 -30.74
CA THR A 271 -1.42 -20.62 -31.99
C THR A 271 -2.16 -21.95 -31.84
N LEU A 272 -3.25 -22.13 -32.59
CA LEU A 272 -4.05 -23.35 -32.64
C LEU A 272 -4.30 -23.71 -34.11
N GLY A 273 -4.30 -25.00 -34.44
CA GLY A 273 -4.43 -25.44 -35.83
C GLY A 273 -3.16 -25.22 -36.67
N SER A 274 -3.30 -25.13 -38.00
CA SER A 274 -2.18 -24.99 -38.94
C SER A 274 -2.61 -24.37 -40.27
N THR A 275 -1.74 -23.53 -40.83
CA THR A 275 -1.89 -22.98 -42.19
C THR A 275 -1.35 -23.89 -43.29
N THR A 276 -0.72 -25.02 -42.93
CA THR A 276 -0.05 -25.94 -43.88
C THR A 276 -0.52 -27.38 -43.76
N VAL A 277 -1.26 -27.71 -42.70
CA VAL A 277 -1.77 -29.05 -42.41
C VAL A 277 -3.27 -28.96 -42.20
N SER A 278 -4.04 -29.64 -43.05
CA SER A 278 -5.49 -29.71 -42.91
C SER A 278 -5.89 -30.65 -41.76
N THR A 279 -7.06 -30.40 -41.20
CA THR A 279 -7.66 -31.09 -40.05
C THR A 279 -9.10 -31.46 -40.38
N SER A 280 -9.51 -32.68 -40.05
CA SER A 280 -10.91 -33.11 -40.08
C SER A 280 -11.49 -33.07 -38.67
N ALA A 281 -12.61 -32.37 -38.49
CA ALA A 281 -13.35 -32.25 -37.24
C ALA A 281 -14.83 -32.68 -37.46
N PRO A 282 -15.13 -34.00 -37.50
CA PRO A 282 -16.47 -34.49 -37.86
C PRO A 282 -17.56 -34.20 -36.81
N ILE A 283 -17.13 -33.94 -35.57
CA ILE A 283 -17.97 -33.46 -34.47
C ILE A 283 -17.35 -32.17 -33.92
N TRP A 284 -18.18 -31.35 -33.27
CA TRP A 284 -17.70 -30.15 -32.59
C TRP A 284 -16.56 -30.51 -31.64
N THR A 285 -15.40 -29.92 -31.88
CA THR A 285 -14.19 -30.17 -31.12
C THR A 285 -13.68 -28.84 -30.58
N GLN A 286 -13.46 -28.76 -29.28
CA GLN A 286 -12.94 -27.55 -28.65
C GLN A 286 -11.47 -27.37 -28.97
N GLN A 287 -11.07 -26.14 -29.25
CA GLN A 287 -9.69 -25.67 -29.33
C GLN A 287 -9.50 -24.67 -28.20
N THR A 288 -8.42 -24.79 -27.43
CA THR A 288 -8.19 -23.92 -26.26
C THR A 288 -6.71 -23.75 -25.98
N THR A 289 -6.36 -22.61 -25.40
CA THR A 289 -5.02 -22.31 -24.88
C THR A 289 -5.14 -21.39 -23.65
N THR A 290 -4.19 -21.50 -22.75
CA THR A 290 -4.09 -20.68 -21.53
C THR A 290 -2.74 -19.99 -21.50
N PHE A 291 -2.76 -18.68 -21.30
CA PHE A 291 -1.57 -17.89 -21.01
C PHE A 291 -1.40 -17.79 -19.50
N SER A 292 -0.33 -18.36 -18.97
CA SER A 292 0.03 -18.32 -17.55
C SER A 292 1.42 -17.70 -17.38
N GLY A 293 1.64 -16.95 -16.31
CA GLY A 293 2.98 -16.46 -15.93
C GLY A 293 3.67 -15.60 -17.01
N TYR A 294 2.89 -14.82 -17.76
CA TYR A 294 3.39 -13.99 -18.86
C TYR A 294 4.11 -12.70 -18.41
N GLY A 295 4.22 -12.45 -17.10
CA GLY A 295 4.84 -11.26 -16.54
C GLY A 295 3.90 -10.04 -16.50
N SER A 296 4.45 -8.89 -16.13
CA SER A 296 3.72 -7.62 -16.12
C SER A 296 3.63 -6.98 -17.52
N GLY A 297 2.67 -6.08 -17.71
CA GLY A 297 2.60 -5.18 -18.86
C GLY A 297 1.45 -5.47 -19.83
N VAL A 298 0.75 -6.60 -19.72
CA VAL A 298 -0.37 -6.93 -20.63
C VAL A 298 -1.51 -5.93 -20.47
N ARG A 299 -1.99 -5.36 -21.58
CA ARG A 299 -3.12 -4.42 -21.62
C ARG A 299 -4.17 -4.80 -22.67
N THR A 300 -3.74 -5.41 -23.77
CA THR A 300 -4.64 -5.80 -24.87
C THR A 300 -4.40 -7.24 -25.30
N ALA A 301 -5.40 -7.85 -25.93
CA ALA A 301 -5.30 -9.15 -26.57
C ALA A 301 -5.78 -9.06 -28.02
N SER A 302 -5.09 -9.74 -28.93
CA SER A 302 -5.46 -9.82 -30.34
C SER A 302 -5.82 -11.26 -30.68
N ILE A 303 -7.00 -11.47 -31.26
CA ILE A 303 -7.47 -12.78 -31.73
C ILE A 303 -7.54 -12.73 -33.25
N SER A 304 -6.97 -13.71 -33.92
CA SER A 304 -7.08 -13.94 -35.37
C SER A 304 -7.48 -15.38 -35.62
N ILE A 305 -8.56 -15.60 -36.37
CA ILE A 305 -9.09 -16.92 -36.73
C ILE A 305 -9.17 -17.00 -38.24
N GLN A 306 -8.76 -18.15 -38.78
CA GLN A 306 -8.64 -18.38 -40.21
C GLN A 306 -9.25 -19.72 -40.59
N SER A 307 -9.87 -19.75 -41.77
CA SER A 307 -10.43 -20.96 -42.35
C SER A 307 -10.28 -20.97 -43.86
N GLU A 308 -9.92 -22.15 -44.40
CA GLU A 308 -9.87 -22.45 -45.83
C GLU A 308 -10.37 -23.88 -46.07
N ASP A 309 -11.16 -24.08 -47.11
CA ASP A 309 -11.57 -25.40 -47.60
C ASP A 309 -10.40 -26.10 -48.31
N GLY A 310 -10.09 -27.33 -47.87
CA GLY A 310 -8.94 -28.07 -48.39
C GLY A 310 -9.14 -28.67 -49.78
N GLU A 311 -10.39 -28.83 -50.20
CA GLU A 311 -10.79 -29.40 -51.49
C GLU A 311 -11.02 -28.32 -52.57
N PHE A 312 -10.97 -27.04 -52.20
CA PHE A 312 -11.16 -25.88 -53.09
C PHE A 312 -12.52 -25.87 -53.82
N TRP A 313 -13.60 -26.27 -53.15
CA TRP A 313 -14.95 -26.27 -53.70
C TRP A 313 -15.60 -24.88 -53.63
N LEU A 314 -16.20 -24.46 -54.74
CA LEU A 314 -16.93 -23.19 -54.82
C LEU A 314 -18.08 -23.16 -53.79
N GLY A 315 -17.98 -22.28 -52.78
CA GLY A 315 -18.94 -22.12 -51.70
C GLY A 315 -18.28 -22.03 -50.31
N ASN A 316 -19.08 -22.23 -49.25
CA ASN A 316 -18.63 -22.21 -47.86
C ASN A 316 -18.47 -23.63 -47.31
N TYR A 317 -17.35 -24.25 -47.59
CA TYR A 317 -17.05 -25.63 -47.18
C TYR A 317 -15.87 -25.75 -46.23
N GLY A 318 -15.20 -24.64 -45.87
CA GLY A 318 -14.07 -24.66 -44.95
C GLY A 318 -14.50 -24.93 -43.51
N MET A 319 -13.52 -24.96 -42.59
CA MET A 319 -13.79 -25.16 -41.17
C MET A 319 -14.85 -24.19 -40.63
N THR A 320 -15.85 -24.75 -39.95
CA THR A 320 -16.85 -23.98 -39.20
C THR A 320 -16.36 -23.72 -37.78
N VAL A 321 -16.47 -22.47 -37.31
CA VAL A 321 -16.05 -22.03 -35.98
C VAL A 321 -17.26 -21.42 -35.23
N ASP A 322 -17.41 -21.74 -33.95
CA ASP A 322 -18.45 -21.21 -33.05
C ASP A 322 -17.87 -21.04 -31.64
N ASP A 323 -18.60 -20.34 -30.77
CA ASP A 323 -18.32 -20.16 -29.35
C ASP A 323 -16.89 -19.65 -29.07
N ILE A 324 -16.50 -18.59 -29.79
CA ILE A 324 -15.18 -17.95 -29.66
C ILE A 324 -15.17 -17.12 -28.37
N SER A 325 -14.26 -17.43 -27.47
CA SER A 325 -14.22 -16.90 -26.11
C SER A 325 -12.81 -16.53 -25.67
N LEU A 326 -12.69 -15.42 -24.95
CA LEU A 326 -11.48 -15.01 -24.23
C LEU A 326 -11.89 -14.52 -22.85
N LYS A 327 -11.38 -15.19 -21.81
CA LYS A 327 -11.71 -14.88 -20.41
C LYS A 327 -10.44 -14.75 -19.61
N VAL A 328 -10.41 -13.78 -18.70
CA VAL A 328 -9.35 -13.62 -17.71
C VAL A 328 -9.80 -14.36 -16.45
N THR A 329 -8.90 -15.13 -15.84
CA THR A 329 -9.16 -15.76 -14.56
C THR A 329 -9.16 -14.69 -13.48
N GLU A 330 -10.29 -14.55 -12.80
CA GLU A 330 -10.49 -13.61 -11.71
C GLU A 330 -10.35 -14.39 -10.39
N ILE A 331 -9.59 -13.85 -9.43
CA ILE A 331 -9.63 -14.35 -8.06
C ILE A 331 -10.89 -13.78 -7.41
N GLY A 332 -11.73 -14.67 -6.90
CA GLY A 332 -12.87 -14.29 -6.08
C GLY A 332 -12.50 -13.38 -4.93
N SER A 333 -13.46 -12.58 -4.47
CA SER A 333 -13.28 -11.92 -3.18
C SER A 333 -13.32 -12.96 -2.06
N GLY A 334 -12.44 -12.82 -1.07
CA GLY A 334 -12.38 -13.75 0.05
C GLY A 334 -13.70 -13.84 0.82
N GLY A 335 -13.95 -14.98 1.45
CA GLY A 335 -15.07 -15.20 2.35
C GLY A 335 -14.89 -14.54 3.71
N VAL A 336 -15.96 -14.56 4.52
CA VAL A 336 -15.99 -13.99 5.87
C VAL A 336 -16.36 -15.07 6.89
N LEU A 337 -15.52 -15.24 7.91
CA LEU A 337 -15.85 -15.98 9.12
C LEU A 337 -16.21 -14.98 10.22
N GLN A 338 -17.47 -14.94 10.64
CA GLN A 338 -17.94 -14.11 11.75
C GLN A 338 -18.01 -14.93 13.03
N LEU A 339 -17.53 -14.34 14.13
CA LEU A 339 -17.32 -15.02 15.41
C LEU A 339 -17.88 -14.15 16.53
N ALA A 340 -19.07 -14.48 17.02
CA ALA A 340 -19.75 -13.64 18.02
C ALA A 340 -19.47 -14.06 19.48
N ASP A 341 -19.03 -15.30 19.70
CA ASP A 341 -18.81 -15.88 21.02
C ASP A 341 -17.38 -16.48 21.15
N ASN A 342 -17.22 -17.49 22.00
CA ASN A 342 -15.95 -18.14 22.30
C ASN A 342 -15.39 -18.92 21.10
N VAL A 343 -14.14 -18.64 20.76
CA VAL A 343 -13.38 -19.35 19.71
C VAL A 343 -12.41 -20.31 20.38
N VAL A 344 -12.60 -21.61 20.17
CA VAL A 344 -11.71 -22.66 20.68
C VAL A 344 -10.50 -22.83 19.75
N SER A 345 -10.75 -22.87 18.44
CA SER A 345 -9.73 -22.97 17.40
C SER A 345 -10.28 -22.44 16.08
N LEU A 346 -9.46 -21.72 15.32
CA LEU A 346 -9.75 -21.27 13.96
C LEU A 346 -9.42 -22.34 12.91
N GLY A 347 -8.76 -23.42 13.30
CA GLY A 347 -8.14 -24.35 12.35
C GLY A 347 -6.97 -23.69 11.62
N ASP A 348 -6.63 -24.22 10.45
CA ASP A 348 -5.71 -23.57 9.53
C ASP A 348 -6.50 -22.58 8.66
N LEU A 349 -6.21 -21.28 8.79
CA LEU A 349 -6.80 -20.24 7.95
C LEU A 349 -6.08 -20.14 6.61
N ASP A 350 -6.83 -19.94 5.53
CA ASP A 350 -6.30 -19.65 4.20
C ASP A 350 -7.07 -18.47 3.59
N GLY A 351 -6.54 -17.24 3.72
CA GLY A 351 -7.08 -16.03 3.10
C GLY A 351 -8.25 -15.34 3.81
N GLY A 352 -8.98 -14.51 3.06
CA GLY A 352 -10.24 -13.84 3.44
C GLY A 352 -10.25 -13.01 4.72
N THR A 353 -11.42 -12.89 5.36
CA THR A 353 -11.62 -12.04 6.55
C THR A 353 -12.15 -12.84 7.72
N VAL A 354 -11.51 -12.69 8.88
CA VAL A 354 -12.09 -13.10 10.16
C VAL A 354 -12.63 -11.86 10.86
N ASP A 355 -13.91 -11.86 11.22
CA ASP A 355 -14.57 -10.79 11.97
C ASP A 355 -14.95 -11.26 13.38
N TYR A 356 -14.35 -10.66 14.40
CA TYR A 356 -14.80 -10.83 15.78
C TYR A 356 -15.90 -9.81 16.07
N ASP A 357 -17.15 -10.24 15.92
CA ASP A 357 -18.35 -9.39 15.88
C ASP A 357 -19.24 -9.53 17.14
N GLY A 358 -18.76 -10.21 18.17
CA GLY A 358 -19.50 -10.40 19.42
C GLY A 358 -19.90 -9.10 20.11
N ALA A 359 -21.13 -9.01 20.60
CA ALA A 359 -21.58 -7.91 21.45
C ALA A 359 -20.79 -7.81 22.77
N GLY A 360 -20.22 -8.92 23.24
CA GLY A 360 -19.46 -8.99 24.49
C GLY A 360 -17.97 -8.72 24.34
N ALA A 361 -17.26 -8.80 25.46
CA ALA A 361 -15.80 -8.87 25.42
C ALA A 361 -15.37 -10.18 24.75
N GLN A 362 -14.39 -10.10 23.86
CA GLN A 362 -13.85 -11.26 23.17
C GLN A 362 -12.32 -11.29 23.29
N THR A 363 -11.80 -12.52 23.36
CA THR A 363 -10.37 -12.77 23.21
C THR A 363 -10.09 -13.07 21.74
N ILE A 364 -9.19 -12.30 21.14
CA ILE A 364 -8.70 -12.55 19.78
C ILE A 364 -7.59 -13.57 19.89
N LEU A 365 -7.68 -14.68 19.16
CA LEU A 365 -6.70 -15.75 19.27
C LEU A 365 -5.33 -15.30 18.71
N SER A 366 -4.27 -15.93 19.20
CA SER A 366 -2.94 -15.78 18.63
C SER A 366 -2.90 -16.56 17.33
N ASP A 367 -2.84 -15.87 16.20
CA ASP A 367 -2.84 -16.47 14.88
C ASP A 367 -2.28 -15.51 13.82
N THR A 368 -2.12 -16.03 12.62
CA THR A 368 -1.90 -15.24 11.40
C THR A 368 -3.22 -15.12 10.64
N TYR A 369 -3.71 -13.89 10.51
CA TYR A 369 -4.91 -13.56 9.76
C TYR A 369 -4.52 -12.97 8.41
N TYR A 370 -5.28 -13.25 7.36
CA TYR A 370 -5.13 -12.48 6.11
C TYR A 370 -5.73 -11.08 6.30
N ASN A 371 -7.05 -10.99 6.50
CA ASN A 371 -7.68 -9.79 7.05
C ASN A 371 -8.27 -10.09 8.43
N LEU A 372 -8.13 -9.14 9.36
CA LEU A 372 -8.75 -9.18 10.67
C LEU A 372 -9.65 -7.96 10.88
N GLN A 373 -10.93 -8.22 11.04
CA GLN A 373 -11.94 -7.20 11.35
C GLN A 373 -12.43 -7.39 12.78
N LEU A 374 -12.65 -6.28 13.46
CA LEU A 374 -13.29 -6.24 14.76
C LEU A 374 -14.56 -5.41 14.65
N SER A 375 -15.71 -6.01 14.92
CA SER A 375 -16.99 -5.33 14.91
C SER A 375 -17.79 -5.62 16.21
N GLY A 376 -19.11 -5.51 16.18
CA GLY A 376 -19.98 -5.71 17.34
C GLY A 376 -21.09 -4.69 17.48
N ASP A 377 -21.50 -4.43 18.73
CA ASP A 377 -22.60 -3.53 19.09
C ASP A 377 -22.15 -2.27 19.86
N GLY A 378 -20.84 -2.03 19.88
CA GLY A 378 -20.19 -0.93 20.60
C GLY A 378 -19.85 -1.28 22.06
N THR A 379 -20.11 -2.50 22.51
CA THR A 379 -19.79 -2.95 23.87
C THR A 379 -18.78 -4.11 23.87
N GLY A 380 -18.09 -4.29 25.00
CA GLY A 380 -17.08 -5.34 25.14
C GLY A 380 -15.75 -5.03 24.45
N ASN A 381 -14.64 -5.37 25.12
CA ASN A 381 -13.32 -5.16 24.56
C ASN A 381 -12.91 -6.36 23.74
N LYS A 382 -12.34 -6.10 22.56
CA LYS A 382 -11.64 -7.11 21.75
C LYS A 382 -10.18 -7.10 22.18
N THR A 383 -9.73 -8.14 22.87
CA THR A 383 -8.42 -8.17 23.55
C THR A 383 -7.55 -9.25 22.95
N ALA A 384 -6.30 -8.92 22.59
CA ALA A 384 -5.33 -9.90 22.14
C ALA A 384 -5.11 -10.99 23.21
N GLY A 385 -5.28 -12.26 22.82
CA GLY A 385 -4.99 -13.44 23.63
C GLY A 385 -3.55 -13.95 23.50
N GLY A 386 -2.81 -13.46 22.51
CA GLY A 386 -1.39 -13.72 22.25
C GLY A 386 -0.89 -12.80 21.15
N ASN A 387 0.28 -13.11 20.57
CA ASN A 387 0.80 -12.34 19.44
C ASN A 387 -0.07 -12.57 18.20
N ILE A 388 -0.31 -11.51 17.43
CA ILE A 388 -1.18 -11.53 16.25
C ILE A 388 -0.41 -10.98 15.06
N THR A 389 -0.50 -11.67 13.92
CA THR A 389 -0.01 -11.17 12.63
C THR A 389 -1.20 -11.02 11.69
N VAL A 390 -1.26 -9.91 10.97
CA VAL A 390 -2.26 -9.64 9.93
C VAL A 390 -1.52 -9.36 8.63
N ASP A 391 -1.60 -10.29 7.68
CA ASP A 391 -0.82 -10.24 6.43
C ASP A 391 -1.33 -9.19 5.44
N ASN A 392 -2.62 -8.85 5.51
CA ASN A 392 -3.24 -7.78 4.75
C ASN A 392 -3.88 -6.78 5.72
N ASN A 393 -5.20 -6.60 5.73
CA ASN A 393 -5.82 -5.45 6.38
C ASN A 393 -6.32 -5.75 7.81
N PHE A 394 -6.05 -4.82 8.73
CA PHE A 394 -6.61 -4.82 10.08
C PHE A 394 -7.61 -3.67 10.24
N THR A 395 -8.84 -3.97 10.67
CA THR A 395 -9.88 -2.95 10.88
C THR A 395 -10.50 -3.05 12.27
N VAL A 396 -10.45 -1.96 13.02
CA VAL A 396 -11.31 -1.75 14.19
C VAL A 396 -12.55 -1.00 13.74
N GLY A 397 -13.65 -1.71 13.52
CA GLY A 397 -14.91 -1.16 13.04
C GLY A 397 -15.54 -0.16 14.01
N ALA A 398 -16.39 0.73 13.48
CA ALA A 398 -17.05 1.77 14.27
C ALA A 398 -18.00 1.18 15.35
N ASN A 399 -18.49 -0.03 15.12
CA ASN A 399 -19.33 -0.75 16.09
C ASN A 399 -18.53 -1.67 17.03
N ALA A 400 -17.20 -1.68 16.98
CA ALA A 400 -16.41 -2.26 18.07
C ALA A 400 -16.26 -1.24 19.20
N GLN A 401 -16.21 -1.69 20.46
CA GLN A 401 -15.90 -0.76 21.56
C GLN A 401 -14.44 -0.27 21.48
N ARG A 402 -13.51 -1.20 21.30
CA ARG A 402 -12.06 -0.97 21.16
C ARG A 402 -11.31 -2.28 20.91
N TYR A 403 -10.12 -2.16 20.35
CA TYR A 403 -9.07 -3.18 20.40
C TYR A 403 -8.11 -2.93 21.56
N ARG A 404 -7.60 -4.00 22.19
CA ARG A 404 -6.60 -3.95 23.27
C ARG A 404 -5.44 -4.89 22.98
N THR A 405 -4.22 -4.35 22.97
CA THR A 405 -2.99 -5.14 22.74
C THR A 405 -2.63 -6.07 23.90
N SER A 406 -3.11 -5.79 25.12
CA SER A 406 -2.62 -6.50 26.31
C SER A 406 -1.08 -6.41 26.37
N SER A 407 -0.37 -7.46 26.78
CA SER A 407 1.09 -7.55 26.78
C SER A 407 1.70 -8.13 25.50
N PHE A 408 0.95 -8.13 24.39
CA PHE A 408 1.33 -8.82 23.17
C PHE A 408 1.63 -7.85 22.03
N THR A 409 2.31 -8.36 21.01
CA THR A 409 2.56 -7.65 19.76
C THR A 409 1.47 -7.97 18.75
N THR A 410 0.92 -6.94 18.13
CA THR A 410 0.08 -7.04 16.93
C THR A 410 0.85 -6.45 15.76
N THR A 411 1.12 -7.24 14.73
CA THR A 411 1.81 -6.79 13.51
C THR A 411 0.86 -6.81 12.33
N VAL A 412 0.72 -5.69 11.63
CA VAL A 412 -0.16 -5.54 10.46
C VAL A 412 0.69 -5.16 9.24
N ASN A 413 0.67 -5.99 8.21
CA ASN A 413 1.46 -5.81 6.99
C ASN A 413 0.75 -4.95 5.93
N GLY A 414 -0.58 -5.03 5.85
CA GLY A 414 -1.40 -4.16 5.02
C GLY A 414 -1.97 -2.94 5.78
N GLU A 415 -3.11 -2.43 5.32
CA GLU A 415 -3.72 -1.22 5.87
C GLU A 415 -4.23 -1.45 7.30
N THR A 416 -3.93 -0.50 8.19
CA THR A 416 -4.53 -0.40 9.53
C THR A 416 -5.57 0.72 9.54
N LEU A 417 -6.84 0.35 9.72
CA LEU A 417 -7.96 1.29 9.79
C LEU A 417 -8.64 1.23 11.16
N ILE A 418 -8.53 2.31 11.93
CA ILE A 418 -9.16 2.44 13.25
C ILE A 418 -10.34 3.40 13.14
N LYS A 419 -11.57 2.88 13.26
CA LYS A 419 -12.80 3.68 13.26
C LYS A 419 -13.39 3.93 14.65
N SER A 420 -12.89 3.23 15.66
CA SER A 420 -13.34 3.35 17.05
C SER A 420 -12.19 3.69 17.99
N MET A 421 -11.55 2.69 18.61
CA MET A 421 -10.44 2.93 19.53
C MET A 421 -9.39 1.81 19.48
N LEU A 422 -8.14 2.21 19.41
CA LEU A 422 -6.97 1.36 19.68
C LEU A 422 -6.47 1.69 21.09
N LYS A 423 -6.41 0.70 21.99
CA LYS A 423 -5.91 0.90 23.36
C LYS A 423 -4.66 0.07 23.60
N ILE A 424 -3.55 0.74 23.90
CA ILE A 424 -2.28 0.13 24.28
C ILE A 424 -2.17 0.19 25.81
N ASN A 425 -2.44 -0.96 26.44
CA ASN A 425 -2.77 -1.03 27.87
C ASN A 425 -1.78 -1.81 28.74
N ASN A 426 -0.59 -2.10 28.22
CA ASN A 426 0.50 -2.75 28.93
C ASN A 426 1.83 -2.17 28.46
N SER A 427 2.84 -2.17 29.34
CA SER A 427 4.20 -1.70 28.99
C SER A 427 4.90 -2.58 27.96
N ASN A 428 4.50 -3.85 27.84
CA ASN A 428 5.01 -4.75 26.80
C ASN A 428 4.07 -4.84 25.59
N GLY A 429 2.95 -4.11 25.59
CA GLY A 429 2.00 -4.12 24.50
C GLY A 429 2.52 -3.30 23.32
N GLU A 430 2.50 -3.87 22.13
CA GLU A 430 3.03 -3.25 20.93
C GLU A 430 2.05 -3.41 19.78
N PHE A 431 1.81 -2.32 19.05
CA PHE A 431 1.07 -2.33 17.81
C PHE A 431 1.99 -1.85 16.69
N ILE A 432 2.31 -2.73 15.73
CA ILE A 432 3.19 -2.46 14.59
C ILE A 432 2.34 -2.37 13.33
N ALA A 433 2.27 -1.19 12.72
CA ALA A 433 1.64 -0.95 11.44
C ALA A 433 2.71 -0.79 10.36
N ASN A 434 2.97 -1.86 9.62
CA ASN A 434 3.91 -1.83 8.49
C ASN A 434 3.28 -1.21 7.23
N GLY A 435 1.96 -1.35 7.05
CA GLY A 435 1.21 -0.66 6.00
C GLY A 435 0.67 0.70 6.43
N GLU A 436 -0.18 1.30 5.60
CA GLU A 436 -0.78 2.63 5.88
C GLU A 436 -1.57 2.60 7.21
N PHE A 437 -1.41 3.65 8.02
CA PHE A 437 -2.15 3.81 9.27
C PHE A 437 -3.14 4.97 9.20
N ASN A 438 -4.42 4.68 9.49
CA ASN A 438 -5.48 5.68 9.51
C ASN A 438 -6.42 5.54 10.71
N ALA A 439 -6.40 6.53 11.59
CA ALA A 439 -7.28 6.66 12.76
C ALA A 439 -8.07 7.99 12.76
N SER A 440 -8.32 8.58 11.58
CA SER A 440 -8.90 9.92 11.42
C SER A 440 -10.18 10.20 12.23
N SER A 441 -10.99 9.17 12.50
CA SER A 441 -12.24 9.29 13.28
C SER A 441 -12.19 8.57 14.63
N ALA A 442 -11.00 8.28 15.14
CA ALA A 442 -10.79 7.40 16.29
C ALA A 442 -9.91 8.00 17.38
N THR A 443 -9.81 7.29 18.49
CA THR A 443 -8.89 7.57 19.59
C THR A 443 -7.83 6.47 19.71
N ILE A 444 -6.57 6.86 19.84
CA ILE A 444 -5.48 5.99 20.26
C ILE A 444 -5.21 6.29 21.73
N ASP A 445 -5.33 5.28 22.60
CA ASP A 445 -5.33 5.43 24.05
C ASP A 445 -4.17 4.65 24.69
N PHE A 446 -3.20 5.37 25.26
CA PHE A 446 -2.11 4.81 26.05
C PHE A 446 -2.41 4.91 27.55
N THR A 447 -2.46 3.76 28.23
CA THR A 447 -2.62 3.70 29.70
C THR A 447 -1.41 3.12 30.43
N LYS A 448 -0.40 2.70 29.66
CA LYS A 448 0.90 2.17 30.07
C LYS A 448 1.92 2.50 28.97
N ASN A 449 3.21 2.41 29.30
CA ASN A 449 4.34 2.65 28.39
C ASN A 449 4.54 1.53 27.35
N GLY A 450 3.49 1.17 26.61
CA GLY A 450 3.62 0.36 25.40
C GLY A 450 3.91 1.24 24.18
N SER A 451 3.96 0.64 22.99
CA SER A 451 4.44 1.30 21.78
C SER A 451 3.48 1.16 20.59
N LEU A 452 3.37 2.23 19.80
CA LEU A 452 2.78 2.24 18.46
C LEU A 452 3.90 2.49 17.45
N VAL A 453 4.15 1.54 16.54
CA VAL A 453 5.21 1.60 15.53
C VAL A 453 4.57 1.78 14.15
N LEU A 454 5.05 2.77 13.39
CA LEU A 454 4.47 3.23 12.12
C LEU A 454 5.54 3.20 11.03
N SER A 455 5.48 2.21 10.13
CA SER A 455 6.56 1.97 9.15
C SER A 455 6.25 2.47 7.73
N SER A 456 5.04 2.97 7.48
CA SER A 456 4.60 3.51 6.18
C SER A 456 3.84 4.83 6.35
N THR A 457 3.03 5.21 5.37
CA THR A 457 2.23 6.45 5.38
C THR A 457 1.32 6.50 6.62
N VAL A 458 1.34 7.63 7.31
CA VAL A 458 0.43 7.93 8.43
C VAL A 458 -0.56 8.97 7.95
N THR A 459 -1.78 8.55 7.68
CA THR A 459 -2.86 9.44 7.22
C THR A 459 -3.40 10.28 8.38
N SER A 460 -3.56 9.69 9.56
CA SER A 460 -3.85 10.40 10.82
C SER A 460 -3.77 9.47 12.02
N LEU A 461 -3.28 9.97 13.15
CA LEU A 461 -3.36 9.33 14.47
C LEU A 461 -4.70 9.60 15.19
N GLY A 462 -5.58 10.41 14.61
CA GLY A 462 -6.83 10.81 15.23
C GLY A 462 -6.61 11.56 16.55
N THR A 463 -7.40 11.25 17.57
CA THR A 463 -7.12 11.75 18.92
C THR A 463 -6.13 10.84 19.62
N LEU A 464 -4.89 11.31 19.80
CA LEU A 464 -3.90 10.64 20.62
C LEU A 464 -4.11 11.01 22.11
N ASP A 465 -4.66 10.09 22.90
CA ASP A 465 -4.88 10.27 24.33
C ASP A 465 -3.63 9.90 25.13
N ILE A 466 -3.00 10.95 25.67
CA ILE A 466 -1.80 10.91 26.50
C ILE A 466 -2.08 11.37 27.94
N SER A 467 -3.33 11.32 28.39
CA SER A 467 -3.74 11.83 29.71
C SER A 467 -3.12 11.09 30.90
N ASP A 468 -2.73 9.83 30.72
CA ASP A 468 -2.01 9.03 31.72
C ASP A 468 -0.50 9.32 31.79
N ASN A 469 0.02 10.22 30.94
CA ASN A 469 1.45 10.52 30.80
C ASN A 469 2.28 9.24 30.54
N THR A 470 1.87 8.45 29.54
CA THR A 470 2.53 7.21 29.15
C THR A 470 2.47 6.99 27.64
N GLY A 471 3.28 6.05 27.15
CA GLY A 471 3.23 5.57 25.76
C GLY A 471 4.31 6.17 24.86
N THR A 472 4.68 5.42 23.84
CA THR A 472 5.66 5.83 22.83
C THR A 472 5.09 5.63 21.43
N VAL A 473 5.20 6.66 20.60
CA VAL A 473 4.94 6.54 19.15
C VAL A 473 6.29 6.52 18.43
N VAL A 474 6.48 5.55 17.53
CA VAL A 474 7.69 5.36 16.75
C VAL A 474 7.38 5.52 15.27
N TYR A 475 8.02 6.48 14.62
CA TYR A 475 8.03 6.59 13.16
C TYR A 475 9.23 5.81 12.61
N ASP A 476 8.96 4.67 11.99
CA ASP A 476 9.92 3.61 11.65
C ASP A 476 10.02 3.34 10.14
N GLY A 477 9.56 4.26 9.28
CA GLY A 477 9.63 4.04 7.84
C GLY A 477 11.05 4.03 7.29
N THR A 478 11.32 3.25 6.26
CA THR A 478 12.60 3.29 5.51
C THR A 478 12.55 4.25 4.33
N ILE A 479 11.37 4.81 4.06
CA ILE A 479 11.14 5.91 3.12
C ILE A 479 10.72 7.15 3.92
N ASN A 480 10.73 8.31 3.26
CA ASN A 480 10.28 9.55 3.89
C ASN A 480 8.85 9.40 4.41
N GLN A 481 8.62 9.90 5.63
CA GLN A 481 7.30 9.89 6.26
C GLN A 481 6.94 11.27 6.76
N THR A 482 5.65 11.49 6.97
CA THR A 482 5.13 12.68 7.63
C THR A 482 4.83 12.36 9.09
N VAL A 483 5.33 13.19 10.01
CA VAL A 483 5.01 13.14 11.45
C VAL A 483 3.74 13.96 11.71
N ASP A 484 2.72 13.32 12.28
CA ASP A 484 1.39 13.91 12.45
C ASP A 484 1.40 15.02 13.53
N ASP A 485 0.54 16.03 13.38
CA ASP A 485 0.54 17.26 14.21
C ASP A 485 -0.16 17.13 15.57
N VAL A 486 0.04 15.98 16.23
CA VAL A 486 -0.57 15.67 17.53
C VAL A 486 0.40 15.90 18.70
N ASN A 487 -0.12 15.84 19.93
CA ASN A 487 0.71 15.84 21.12
C ASN A 487 1.14 14.40 21.45
N TYR A 488 2.44 14.19 21.57
CA TYR A 488 3.04 12.92 21.97
C TYR A 488 3.35 12.92 23.47
N TYR A 489 3.33 11.73 24.09
CA TYR A 489 4.02 11.55 25.36
C TYR A 489 5.50 11.35 25.07
N ASN A 490 5.92 10.19 24.60
CA ASN A 490 7.24 9.98 24.01
C ASN A 490 7.14 9.85 22.48
N LEU A 491 8.15 10.36 21.78
CA LEU A 491 8.27 10.27 20.32
C LEU A 491 9.66 9.72 19.96
N THR A 492 9.68 8.70 19.10
CA THR A 492 10.90 8.12 18.55
C THR A 492 10.88 8.18 17.03
N ILE A 493 12.01 8.57 16.45
CA ILE A 493 12.26 8.60 15.01
C ILE A 493 13.36 7.59 14.70
N ASN A 494 13.07 6.64 13.81
CA ASN A 494 13.93 5.51 13.46
C ASN A 494 14.17 5.41 11.95
N ASN A 495 15.17 4.59 11.61
CA ASN A 495 15.60 4.24 10.26
C ASN A 495 16.15 5.40 9.41
N SER A 496 17.00 5.06 8.43
CA SER A 496 17.65 6.01 7.51
C SER A 496 16.65 6.64 6.53
N SER A 497 15.87 7.61 6.98
CA SER A 497 15.01 8.46 6.13
C SER A 497 14.58 9.75 6.85
N THR A 498 14.06 10.70 6.08
CA THR A 498 13.55 11.96 6.61
C THR A 498 12.10 11.82 7.07
N LYS A 499 11.84 12.21 8.32
CA LYS A 499 10.50 12.35 8.91
C LYS A 499 10.18 13.83 9.00
N THR A 500 9.28 14.32 8.15
CA THR A 500 8.94 15.73 8.07
C THR A 500 7.71 16.03 8.93
N ALA A 501 7.79 17.04 9.78
CA ALA A 501 6.67 17.48 10.60
C ALA A 501 5.52 18.03 9.74
N ALA A 502 4.27 17.62 10.03
CA ALA A 502 3.06 18.19 9.41
C ALA A 502 2.61 19.51 10.09
N GLY A 503 3.14 19.80 11.27
CA GLY A 503 2.71 20.89 12.12
C GLY A 503 3.60 21.01 13.36
N ASN A 504 3.23 21.89 14.30
CA ASN A 504 3.94 22.01 15.57
C ASN A 504 3.90 20.69 16.35
N ILE A 505 5.06 20.27 16.85
CA ILE A 505 5.18 19.03 17.63
C ILE A 505 5.25 19.38 19.11
N VAL A 506 4.48 18.66 19.93
CA VAL A 506 4.59 18.71 21.39
C VAL A 506 4.92 17.31 21.90
N VAL A 507 5.98 17.19 22.71
CA VAL A 507 6.41 15.95 23.35
C VAL A 507 6.51 16.18 24.85
N LYS A 508 5.63 15.53 25.62
CA LYS A 508 5.57 15.72 27.09
C LYS A 508 6.59 14.89 27.88
N GLY A 509 7.07 13.82 27.27
CA GLY A 509 8.16 12.98 27.74
C GLY A 509 9.37 13.19 26.84
N ASP A 510 9.99 12.10 26.40
CA ASP A 510 11.28 12.13 25.70
C ASP A 510 11.11 12.14 24.17
N LEU A 511 12.02 12.85 23.49
CA LEU A 511 12.20 12.79 22.04
C LEU A 511 13.53 12.11 21.71
N ILE A 512 13.47 11.06 20.90
CA ILE A 512 14.65 10.30 20.47
C ILE A 512 14.69 10.23 18.95
N THR A 513 15.84 10.53 18.35
CA THR A 513 16.15 10.11 16.98
C THR A 513 17.27 9.07 17.01
N GLU A 514 17.15 8.04 16.20
CA GLU A 514 18.06 6.89 16.20
C GLU A 514 19.50 7.29 15.83
N ALA A 515 20.47 6.52 16.34
CA ALA A 515 21.87 6.66 15.97
C ALA A 515 22.18 5.99 14.62
N GLU A 516 21.33 6.25 13.63
CA GLU A 516 21.43 5.74 12.26
C GLU A 516 21.63 6.92 11.29
N ALA A 517 22.54 6.76 10.33
CA ALA A 517 22.82 7.82 9.36
C ALA A 517 21.56 8.16 8.54
N ASN A 518 21.34 9.45 8.28
CA ASN A 518 20.15 9.96 7.58
C ASN A 518 18.81 9.68 8.27
N CYS A 519 18.79 9.23 9.53
CA CYS A 519 17.59 9.26 10.36
C CYS A 519 17.35 10.70 10.82
N VAL A 520 16.41 11.40 10.18
CA VAL A 520 16.21 12.85 10.38
C VAL A 520 14.77 13.13 10.81
N LEU A 521 14.60 13.89 11.89
CA LEU A 521 13.38 14.65 12.15
C LEU A 521 13.54 16.05 11.57
N ASP A 522 12.79 16.36 10.51
CA ASP A 522 12.77 17.67 9.88
C ASP A 522 11.55 18.47 10.38
N LEU A 523 11.80 19.54 11.14
CA LEU A 523 10.75 20.38 11.69
C LEU A 523 10.20 21.39 10.67
N VAL A 524 10.87 21.60 9.54
CA VAL A 524 10.56 22.69 8.62
C VAL A 524 10.45 24.00 9.42
N ASN A 525 9.37 24.77 9.23
CA ASN A 525 9.09 26.00 9.95
C ASN A 525 8.21 25.81 11.20
N TYR A 526 8.07 24.58 11.70
CA TYR A 526 7.23 24.28 12.86
C TYR A 526 8.01 24.26 14.17
N ASN A 527 7.30 24.53 15.25
CA ASN A 527 7.88 24.57 16.59
C ASN A 527 7.87 23.20 17.24
N LEU A 528 8.92 22.91 18.02
CA LEU A 528 9.00 21.75 18.91
C LEU A 528 8.87 22.22 20.36
N ASN A 529 7.91 21.69 21.11
CA ASN A 529 7.80 21.89 22.55
C ASN A 529 8.05 20.57 23.29
N LEU A 530 9.17 20.48 23.99
CA LEU A 530 9.65 19.28 24.67
C LEU A 530 9.68 19.48 26.19
N SER A 531 9.08 18.57 26.94
CA SER A 531 9.13 18.60 28.41
C SER A 531 10.11 17.59 29.02
N GLY A 532 10.46 16.51 28.33
CA GLY A 532 11.45 15.51 28.77
C GLY A 532 12.81 15.69 28.11
N ASP A 533 13.54 14.59 27.95
CA ASP A 533 14.91 14.59 27.42
C ASP A 533 14.92 14.63 25.88
N LEU A 534 15.94 15.28 25.31
CA LEU A 534 16.25 15.25 23.89
C LEU A 534 17.47 14.35 23.65
N THR A 535 17.29 13.31 22.85
CA THR A 535 18.39 12.48 22.33
C THR A 535 18.39 12.50 20.82
N VAL A 536 19.44 13.05 20.21
CA VAL A 536 19.66 13.01 18.75
C VAL A 536 20.85 12.10 18.47
N GLY A 537 20.57 10.92 17.93
CA GLY A 537 21.53 9.82 17.83
C GLY A 537 22.57 9.97 16.72
N SER A 538 22.22 10.62 15.61
CA SER A 538 23.11 10.86 14.46
C SER A 538 23.26 12.36 14.16
N GLU A 539 24.38 12.73 13.55
CA GLU A 539 24.61 14.10 13.05
C GLU A 539 23.52 14.49 12.04
N GLY A 540 22.89 15.65 12.26
CA GLY A 540 21.75 16.09 11.45
C GLY A 540 20.45 15.36 11.75
N GLY A 541 20.40 14.53 12.79
CA GLY A 541 19.21 13.75 13.11
C GLY A 541 18.01 14.57 13.59
N LEU A 542 18.22 15.83 13.97
CA LEU A 542 17.19 16.84 14.16
C LEU A 542 17.55 18.05 13.30
N ASP A 543 16.68 18.40 12.36
CA ASP A 543 16.76 19.65 11.61
C ASP A 543 15.80 20.67 12.23
N ALA A 544 16.39 21.60 12.97
CA ALA A 544 15.73 22.74 13.62
C ALA A 544 16.38 24.07 13.16
N SER A 545 16.89 24.09 11.93
CA SER A 545 17.72 25.18 11.40
C SER A 545 16.95 26.23 10.60
N ASP A 546 15.69 25.98 10.26
CA ASP A 546 14.84 26.93 9.54
C ASP A 546 14.49 28.16 10.39
N SER A 547 14.38 29.33 9.74
CA SER A 547 14.30 30.64 10.40
C SER A 547 13.06 30.87 11.28
N ASP A 548 11.98 30.12 11.04
CA ASP A 548 10.75 30.24 11.82
C ASP A 548 10.62 29.12 12.89
N CYS A 549 11.58 28.19 12.95
CA CYS A 549 11.57 27.08 13.89
C CYS A 549 12.07 27.50 15.28
N SER A 550 11.27 27.24 16.31
CA SER A 550 11.69 27.34 17.71
C SER A 550 11.65 25.99 18.42
N VAL A 551 12.67 25.72 19.23
CA VAL A 551 12.71 24.57 20.14
C VAL A 551 12.55 25.06 21.58
N THR A 552 11.40 24.75 22.15
CA THR A 552 11.03 25.11 23.52
C THR A 552 11.21 23.94 24.47
N PHE A 553 12.02 24.12 25.51
CA PHE A 553 12.13 23.19 26.61
C PHE A 553 11.24 23.65 27.78
N SER A 554 10.15 22.93 28.01
CA SER A 554 9.10 23.30 28.98
C SER A 554 9.16 22.52 30.30
N GLY A 555 10.04 21.53 30.43
CA GLY A 555 10.18 20.70 31.62
C GLY A 555 11.59 20.72 32.22
N THR A 556 12.03 19.57 32.71
CA THR A 556 13.42 19.35 33.14
C THR A 556 14.06 18.48 32.09
N SER A 557 14.95 19.04 31.29
CA SER A 557 15.45 18.37 30.10
C SER A 557 16.96 18.23 30.15
N SER A 558 17.46 17.09 29.71
CA SER A 558 18.83 16.91 29.27
C SER A 558 18.89 16.88 27.75
N ILE A 559 19.96 17.45 27.17
CA ILE A 559 20.18 17.43 25.72
C ILE A 559 21.43 16.62 25.44
N THR A 560 21.23 15.50 24.76
CA THR A 560 22.29 14.69 24.16
C THR A 560 22.12 14.74 22.65
N HIS A 561 23.07 15.32 21.93
CA HIS A 561 22.90 15.61 20.50
C HIS A 561 24.21 15.40 19.75
N ALA A 562 24.19 14.49 18.77
CA ALA A 562 25.40 14.07 18.04
C ALA A 562 26.02 15.14 17.12
N GLY A 563 25.35 16.27 16.90
CA GLY A 563 25.74 17.31 15.95
C GLY A 563 24.60 17.66 14.98
N SER A 564 24.69 18.84 14.36
CA SER A 564 23.83 19.26 13.25
C SER A 564 24.63 19.21 11.94
N GLN A 565 23.94 19.27 10.80
CA GLN A 565 24.57 19.38 9.49
C GLN A 565 24.41 20.80 8.96
N SER A 566 25.52 21.43 8.56
CA SER A 566 25.46 22.67 7.79
C SER A 566 25.54 22.36 6.31
N ARG A 567 24.57 22.87 5.56
CA ARG A 567 24.54 22.79 4.11
C ARG A 567 25.45 23.86 3.51
N VAL A 568 26.58 23.45 2.94
CA VAL A 568 27.51 24.34 2.24
C VAL A 568 27.39 24.12 0.75
N THR A 569 27.09 25.19 0.00
CA THR A 569 27.13 25.17 -1.46
C THR A 569 28.59 25.27 -1.91
N LEU A 570 29.09 24.21 -2.55
CA LEU A 570 30.41 24.22 -3.19
C LEU A 570 30.27 24.28 -4.71
N PRO A 571 31.07 25.11 -5.40
CA PRO A 571 31.03 25.17 -6.84
C PRO A 571 31.65 23.93 -7.50
N ALA A 572 31.26 23.69 -8.76
CA ALA A 572 31.89 22.75 -9.68
C ALA A 572 32.02 21.30 -9.16
N GLN A 573 30.99 20.81 -8.48
CA GLN A 573 30.85 19.40 -8.09
C GLN A 573 30.42 18.55 -9.28
N THR A 574 30.82 17.27 -9.27
CA THR A 574 30.22 16.24 -10.13
C THR A 574 28.96 15.71 -9.44
N LEU A 575 27.80 16.02 -10.02
CA LEU A 575 26.48 15.69 -9.47
C LEU A 575 25.94 14.38 -10.03
N LEU A 576 26.32 14.04 -11.27
CA LEU A 576 26.05 12.75 -11.90
C LEU A 576 27.27 12.35 -12.73
N SER A 577 27.60 11.06 -12.70
CA SER A 577 28.48 10.42 -13.68
C SER A 577 27.83 9.11 -14.09
N GLU A 578 27.44 9.01 -15.36
CA GLU A 578 26.63 7.93 -15.88
C GLU A 578 27.27 7.33 -17.13
N SER A 579 27.44 6.00 -17.10
CA SER A 579 27.88 5.20 -18.26
C SER A 579 26.81 4.19 -18.69
N PHE A 580 25.58 4.34 -18.17
CA PHE A 580 24.38 3.59 -18.49
C PHE A 580 24.57 2.08 -18.38
N VAL A 581 24.87 1.62 -17.17
CA VAL A 581 24.76 0.18 -16.82
C VAL A 581 23.29 -0.23 -16.71
N ASP A 582 22.45 0.69 -16.20
CA ASP A 582 21.00 0.62 -16.17
C ASP A 582 20.42 2.06 -16.23
N PHE A 583 19.13 2.23 -15.94
CA PHE A 583 18.48 3.54 -15.82
C PHE A 583 18.08 3.87 -14.38
N SER A 584 18.79 3.41 -13.35
CA SER A 584 18.40 3.67 -11.94
C SER A 584 18.30 5.16 -11.60
N ASN A 585 19.06 6.01 -12.31
CA ASN A 585 19.05 7.46 -12.15
C ASN A 585 18.12 8.19 -13.13
N TRP A 586 17.52 7.48 -14.10
CA TRP A 586 16.81 8.08 -15.24
C TRP A 586 15.41 7.49 -15.40
N VAL A 587 14.44 8.33 -15.78
CA VAL A 587 13.07 7.88 -16.08
C VAL A 587 12.86 7.82 -17.58
N GLN A 588 12.34 6.70 -18.08
CA GLN A 588 12.09 6.47 -19.51
C GLN A 588 10.64 6.80 -19.89
N PHE A 589 10.41 7.34 -21.09
CA PHE A 589 9.08 7.77 -21.52
C PHE A 589 8.79 7.56 -23.01
N ASN A 590 8.10 6.48 -23.36
CA ASN A 590 7.67 6.24 -24.73
C ASN A 590 6.60 7.28 -25.17
N VAL A 591 6.92 8.11 -26.17
CA VAL A 591 6.02 9.17 -26.65
C VAL A 591 5.14 8.69 -27.80
N SER A 592 5.77 8.10 -28.83
CA SER A 592 5.06 7.56 -30.00
C SER A 592 5.94 6.57 -30.76
N GLY A 593 5.32 5.55 -31.35
CA GLY A 593 6.01 4.50 -32.10
C GLY A 593 6.46 3.32 -31.22
N SER A 594 7.29 2.42 -31.76
CA SER A 594 7.65 1.13 -31.14
C SER A 594 9.04 1.08 -30.53
N ALA A 595 9.88 2.09 -30.73
CA ALA A 595 11.22 2.15 -30.19
C ALA A 595 11.22 2.59 -28.72
N SER A 596 12.10 1.99 -27.90
CA SER A 596 12.36 2.43 -26.53
C SER A 596 13.86 2.46 -26.21
N TRP A 597 14.29 3.30 -25.27
CA TRP A 597 15.69 3.36 -24.82
C TRP A 597 16.13 2.08 -24.09
N PHE A 598 17.36 1.64 -24.35
CA PHE A 598 18.02 0.53 -23.68
C PHE A 598 19.34 0.98 -23.03
N ALA A 599 19.64 0.48 -21.83
CA ALA A 599 20.94 0.62 -21.16
C ALA A 599 21.65 -0.73 -21.23
N SER A 600 22.40 -0.97 -22.30
CA SER A 600 23.08 -2.24 -22.56
C SER A 600 24.17 -2.08 -23.61
N ALA A 601 24.85 -3.17 -23.97
CA ALA A 601 25.58 -3.20 -25.23
C ALA A 601 24.61 -2.90 -26.39
N PRO A 602 24.96 -2.00 -27.33
CA PRO A 602 24.14 -1.73 -28.51
C PRO A 602 23.80 -3.01 -29.28
N GLY A 603 22.56 -3.12 -29.76
CA GLY A 603 22.04 -4.33 -30.40
C GLY A 603 21.08 -4.06 -31.55
N GLY A 604 20.67 -5.13 -32.26
CA GLY A 604 19.86 -5.04 -33.47
C GLY A 604 20.63 -4.48 -34.67
N ASN A 605 20.17 -3.39 -35.29
CA ASN A 605 20.78 -2.81 -36.49
C ASN A 605 21.79 -1.69 -36.19
N CYS A 606 21.89 -1.21 -34.95
CA CYS A 606 22.94 -0.27 -34.54
C CYS A 606 24.34 -0.78 -34.95
N THR A 607 25.12 0.07 -35.63
CA THR A 607 26.47 -0.28 -36.11
C THR A 607 27.59 0.10 -35.15
N PHE A 608 27.27 0.80 -34.07
CA PHE A 608 28.21 1.29 -33.08
C PHE A 608 28.26 0.41 -31.83
N THR A 609 29.38 0.45 -31.11
CA THR A 609 29.51 -0.12 -29.76
C THR A 609 29.44 0.99 -28.72
N ALA A 610 29.31 0.67 -27.42
CA ALA A 610 29.41 1.65 -26.35
C ALA A 610 30.72 2.46 -26.44
N ASN A 611 30.70 3.74 -26.02
CA ASN A 611 31.89 4.61 -26.06
C ASN A 611 32.91 4.17 -25.01
N SER A 612 32.43 3.86 -23.81
CA SER A 612 33.23 3.31 -22.72
C SER A 612 32.57 2.06 -22.13
N GLY A 613 33.32 1.28 -21.35
CA GLY A 613 32.79 0.07 -20.73
C GLY A 613 32.21 -0.94 -21.73
N THR A 614 31.06 -1.54 -21.39
CA THR A 614 30.35 -2.54 -22.21
C THR A 614 28.91 -2.15 -22.55
N SER A 615 28.42 -1.01 -22.04
CA SER A 615 27.03 -0.57 -22.17
C SER A 615 26.96 0.94 -22.42
N CYS A 616 25.89 1.37 -23.08
CA CYS A 616 25.53 2.78 -23.21
C CYS A 616 23.99 2.89 -23.27
N ALA A 617 23.45 4.11 -23.20
CA ALA A 617 22.06 4.35 -23.55
C ALA A 617 21.93 4.34 -25.07
N TRP A 618 21.05 3.53 -25.64
CA TRP A 618 20.84 3.49 -27.08
C TRP A 618 19.39 3.20 -27.44
N ILE A 619 18.98 3.66 -28.61
CA ILE A 619 17.63 3.48 -29.14
C ILE A 619 17.69 3.38 -30.67
N GLN A 620 16.84 2.55 -31.27
CA GLN A 620 16.71 2.43 -32.72
C GLN A 620 15.26 2.13 -33.11
N GLU A 621 14.88 2.51 -34.33
CA GLU A 621 13.62 2.11 -34.94
C GLU A 621 13.92 1.31 -36.22
N ASN A 622 13.33 0.13 -36.31
CA ASN A 622 13.59 -0.83 -37.40
C ASN A 622 12.45 -0.84 -38.43
N SER A 623 11.71 0.26 -38.52
CA SER A 623 10.59 0.43 -39.44
C SER A 623 10.61 1.81 -40.10
N TYR A 624 9.85 1.96 -41.19
CA TYR A 624 9.68 3.26 -41.87
C TYR A 624 8.67 4.19 -41.15
N THR A 625 8.17 3.79 -39.99
CA THR A 625 7.31 4.63 -39.15
C THR A 625 8.17 5.37 -38.14
N PHE A 626 7.97 6.68 -38.03
CA PHE A 626 8.76 7.50 -37.12
C PHE A 626 8.41 7.20 -35.66
N SER A 627 9.43 7.19 -34.80
CA SER A 627 9.29 7.01 -33.35
C SER A 627 9.88 8.18 -32.59
N GLN A 628 9.32 8.48 -31.42
CA GLN A 628 9.82 9.48 -30.49
C GLN A 628 9.84 8.90 -29.08
N ASP A 629 10.95 9.13 -28.40
CA ASP A 629 11.16 8.63 -27.04
C ASP A 629 12.23 9.48 -26.34
N TYR A 630 12.25 9.47 -25.02
CA TYR A 630 13.23 10.19 -24.22
C TYR A 630 13.51 9.58 -22.85
N ILE A 631 14.70 9.87 -22.33
CA ILE A 631 15.10 9.62 -20.94
C ILE A 631 15.27 10.95 -20.20
N VAL A 632 14.78 11.03 -18.96
CA VAL A 632 14.78 12.24 -18.11
C VAL A 632 15.60 12.03 -16.84
N TYR A 633 16.33 13.06 -16.44
CA TYR A 633 17.01 13.18 -15.16
C TYR A 633 16.54 14.43 -14.42
N ASP A 634 16.14 14.29 -13.16
CA ASP A 634 15.81 15.41 -12.27
C ASP A 634 17.10 16.05 -11.76
N LEU A 635 17.27 17.35 -12.01
CA LEU A 635 18.49 18.07 -11.62
C LEU A 635 18.48 18.31 -10.10
N PRO A 636 19.54 17.93 -9.37
CA PRO A 636 19.61 18.11 -7.93
C PRO A 636 19.77 19.59 -7.56
N ASP A 637 19.30 19.96 -6.37
CA ASP A 637 19.57 21.28 -5.79
C ASP A 637 21.08 21.49 -5.55
N PRO A 638 21.58 22.74 -5.58
CA PRO A 638 20.87 24.04 -5.70
C PRO A 638 20.43 24.44 -7.12
N LYS A 639 20.68 23.64 -8.15
CA LYS A 639 20.36 23.96 -9.56
C LYS A 639 21.05 25.24 -10.08
N THR A 640 22.29 25.49 -9.67
CA THR A 640 23.09 26.64 -10.10
C THR A 640 24.43 26.23 -10.73
N ASN A 641 24.92 27.04 -11.66
CA ASN A 641 26.17 26.84 -12.39
C ASN A 641 26.28 25.46 -13.07
N MET A 642 25.15 24.92 -13.51
CA MET A 642 25.08 23.55 -14.03
C MET A 642 25.64 23.43 -15.44
N SER A 643 26.18 22.25 -15.76
CA SER A 643 26.61 21.86 -17.08
C SER A 643 26.46 20.35 -17.26
N VAL A 644 26.07 19.94 -18.46
CA VAL A 644 26.09 18.54 -18.88
C VAL A 644 27.19 18.36 -19.93
N SER A 645 27.98 17.30 -19.77
CA SER A 645 28.85 16.77 -20.81
C SER A 645 28.48 15.33 -21.11
N TYR A 646 28.56 14.92 -22.37
CA TYR A 646 28.18 13.57 -22.80
C TYR A 646 28.84 13.20 -24.12
N LYS A 647 28.84 11.90 -24.41
CA LYS A 647 29.18 11.33 -25.71
C LYS A 647 27.89 10.92 -26.41
N PHE A 648 27.81 11.16 -27.71
CA PHE A 648 26.67 10.73 -28.51
C PHE A 648 27.09 10.25 -29.90
N ILE A 649 26.22 9.49 -30.54
CA ILE A 649 26.39 8.98 -31.90
C ILE A 649 25.03 8.83 -32.59
N ASN A 650 24.93 9.21 -33.86
CA ASN A 650 23.72 9.08 -34.69
C ASN A 650 24.14 8.93 -36.17
N PRO A 651 24.50 7.72 -36.61
CA PRO A 651 25.06 7.50 -37.96
C PRO A 651 24.04 7.67 -39.09
N ASP A 652 24.51 7.96 -40.31
CA ASP A 652 23.66 8.04 -41.50
C ASP A 652 23.28 6.65 -42.05
N TRP A 653 21.99 6.42 -42.27
CA TRP A 653 21.49 5.29 -43.03
C TRP A 653 20.95 5.75 -44.39
N ALA A 654 21.82 5.74 -45.40
CA ALA A 654 21.44 6.04 -46.78
C ALA A 654 20.67 7.37 -46.98
N GLY A 655 20.99 8.38 -46.17
CA GLY A 655 20.36 9.69 -46.15
C GLY A 655 19.28 9.88 -45.07
N ASP A 656 18.96 8.83 -44.30
CA ASP A 656 18.09 8.90 -43.11
C ASP A 656 18.95 9.02 -41.85
N ILE A 657 18.68 10.05 -41.06
CA ILE A 657 19.47 10.40 -39.87
C ILE A 657 18.51 10.53 -38.70
N ASP A 658 18.72 9.69 -37.69
CA ASP A 658 18.01 9.78 -36.42
C ASP A 658 18.47 11.01 -35.64
N TRP A 659 17.52 11.75 -35.07
CA TRP A 659 17.79 13.02 -34.41
C TRP A 659 17.92 12.82 -32.90
N LEU A 660 18.92 13.49 -32.31
CA LEU A 660 19.09 13.59 -30.87
C LEU A 660 19.00 15.05 -30.42
N TYR A 661 18.24 15.27 -29.35
CA TYR A 661 18.09 16.56 -28.69
C TYR A 661 18.52 16.41 -27.24
N CYS A 662 19.40 17.30 -26.78
CA CYS A 662 19.67 17.49 -25.37
C CYS A 662 18.89 18.71 -24.90
N GLN A 663 17.96 18.53 -23.97
CA GLN A 663 17.03 19.59 -23.58
C GLN A 663 16.95 19.72 -22.06
N TYR A 664 16.63 20.92 -21.59
CA TYR A 664 16.32 21.17 -20.19
C TYR A 664 14.88 21.62 -20.03
N TYR A 665 14.32 21.42 -18.84
CA TYR A 665 13.01 21.94 -18.45
C TYR A 665 13.19 23.19 -17.59
N ASP A 666 12.60 24.31 -17.99
CA ASP A 666 12.69 25.59 -17.27
C ASP A 666 11.63 25.75 -16.17
N GLY A 667 10.88 24.69 -15.88
CA GLY A 667 9.70 24.70 -15.00
C GLY A 667 8.37 24.92 -15.74
N SER A 668 8.41 25.19 -17.06
CA SER A 668 7.21 25.36 -17.89
C SER A 668 7.27 24.59 -19.21
N THR A 669 8.40 24.62 -19.92
CA THR A 669 8.57 24.01 -21.24
C THR A 669 9.95 23.39 -21.42
N TRP A 670 10.05 22.45 -22.35
CA TRP A 670 11.32 21.85 -22.75
C TRP A 670 12.02 22.70 -23.79
N ILE A 671 13.28 23.04 -23.55
CA ILE A 671 14.10 23.91 -24.39
C ILE A 671 15.38 23.18 -24.80
N SER A 672 15.70 23.18 -26.09
CA SER A 672 16.93 22.56 -26.62
C SER A 672 18.18 23.32 -26.15
N LEU A 673 19.08 22.61 -25.46
CA LEU A 673 20.48 23.01 -25.30
C LEU A 673 21.25 22.75 -26.60
N ALA A 674 20.97 21.62 -27.24
CA ALA A 674 21.54 21.24 -28.53
C ALA A 674 20.65 20.30 -29.32
N GLU A 675 20.85 20.31 -30.64
CA GLU A 675 20.12 19.52 -31.62
C GLU A 675 21.12 18.88 -32.58
N TYR A 676 21.08 17.55 -32.69
CA TYR A 676 21.94 16.75 -33.56
C TYR A 676 21.09 16.10 -34.63
N THR A 677 20.83 16.87 -35.69
CA THR A 677 19.99 16.48 -36.84
C THR A 677 20.81 16.13 -38.09
N THR A 678 22.14 16.13 -37.95
CA THR A 678 23.10 15.69 -38.97
C THR A 678 23.85 14.46 -38.48
N ALA A 679 24.35 13.64 -39.41
CA ALA A 679 25.01 12.39 -39.08
C ALA A 679 26.31 12.58 -38.30
N ASN A 680 26.49 11.79 -37.25
CA ASN A 680 27.75 11.65 -36.52
C ASN A 680 28.16 10.18 -36.53
N GLU A 681 29.11 9.84 -37.40
CA GLU A 681 29.55 8.45 -37.67
C GLU A 681 30.45 7.85 -36.58
N ILE A 682 30.90 8.67 -35.63
CA ILE A 682 31.74 8.26 -34.49
C ILE A 682 31.24 8.96 -33.23
N TRP A 683 31.53 8.36 -32.07
CA TRP A 683 31.23 8.96 -30.77
C TRP A 683 31.81 10.36 -30.65
N THR A 684 30.92 11.32 -30.54
CA THR A 684 31.21 12.74 -30.54
C THR A 684 30.91 13.30 -29.15
N SER A 685 31.79 14.16 -28.63
CA SER A 685 31.56 14.83 -27.35
C SER A 685 30.80 16.13 -27.51
N ALA A 686 29.90 16.38 -26.57
CA ALA A 686 29.24 17.65 -26.39
C ALA A 686 29.32 18.10 -24.92
N THR A 687 29.26 19.41 -24.72
CA THR A 687 29.17 20.01 -23.38
C THR A 687 28.37 21.30 -23.48
N HIS A 688 27.40 21.47 -22.59
CA HIS A 688 26.51 22.62 -22.56
C HIS A 688 26.31 23.10 -21.13
N SER A 689 26.28 24.42 -20.94
CA SER A 689 25.80 24.99 -19.68
C SER A 689 24.28 24.84 -19.63
N ILE A 690 23.78 24.40 -18.49
CA ILE A 690 22.35 24.33 -18.19
C ILE A 690 21.99 25.62 -17.43
N PRO A 691 20.97 26.38 -17.86
CA PRO A 691 20.56 27.60 -17.16
C PRO A 691 20.17 27.34 -15.69
N ASP A 692 20.52 28.28 -14.81
CA ASP A 692 20.16 28.22 -13.40
C ASP A 692 18.63 28.13 -13.22
N GLY A 693 18.21 27.30 -12.27
CA GLY A 693 16.79 27.03 -12.00
C GLY A 693 16.12 26.03 -12.94
N ALA A 694 16.82 25.51 -13.95
CA ALA A 694 16.35 24.35 -14.71
C ALA A 694 16.11 23.16 -13.78
N THR A 695 14.98 22.49 -13.91
CA THR A 695 14.59 21.42 -12.97
C THR A 695 14.89 20.02 -13.49
N GLN A 696 14.95 19.84 -14.80
CA GLN A 696 15.18 18.53 -15.42
C GLN A 696 16.05 18.65 -16.67
N LEU A 697 16.74 17.56 -17.01
CA LEU A 697 17.47 17.36 -18.25
C LEU A 697 16.91 16.13 -18.97
N ARG A 698 16.82 16.15 -20.30
CA ARG A 698 16.48 14.96 -21.08
C ARG A 698 17.31 14.80 -22.34
N PHE A 699 17.45 13.55 -22.76
CA PHE A 699 17.84 13.17 -24.11
C PHE A 699 16.60 12.70 -24.86
N PHE A 700 16.17 13.49 -25.84
CA PHE A 700 14.97 13.24 -26.64
C PHE A 700 15.37 12.87 -28.06
N THR A 701 14.73 11.84 -28.61
CA THR A 701 15.05 11.36 -29.97
C THR A 701 13.85 11.39 -30.89
N TRP A 702 14.12 11.62 -32.17
CA TRP A 702 13.17 11.43 -33.26
C TRP A 702 13.81 10.47 -34.26
N LEU A 703 13.21 9.30 -34.42
CA LEU A 703 13.79 8.16 -35.12
C LEU A 703 13.03 7.88 -36.42
N GLY A 704 13.78 7.53 -37.46
CA GLY A 704 13.33 6.96 -38.73
C GLY A 704 13.83 5.53 -38.91
N TYR A 705 14.01 5.08 -40.14
CA TYR A 705 14.60 3.76 -40.41
C TYR A 705 16.12 3.90 -40.51
N GLY A 706 16.84 3.58 -39.43
CA GLY A 706 18.26 3.92 -39.36
C GLY A 706 19.09 3.12 -38.37
N TYR A 707 20.32 3.60 -38.16
CA TYR A 707 21.28 3.00 -37.24
C TYR A 707 21.02 3.37 -35.77
N GLY A 708 20.02 4.21 -35.49
CA GLY A 708 19.65 4.62 -34.14
C GLY A 708 20.56 5.70 -33.56
N VAL A 709 20.31 6.01 -32.29
CA VAL A 709 21.03 7.00 -31.50
C VAL A 709 21.65 6.31 -30.28
N GLY A 710 22.88 6.68 -29.95
CA GLY A 710 23.55 6.32 -28.71
C GLY A 710 23.96 7.54 -27.89
N VAL A 711 23.87 7.45 -26.56
CA VAL A 711 24.37 8.41 -25.58
C VAL A 711 25.15 7.65 -24.51
N ASP A 712 26.31 8.17 -24.11
CA ASP A 712 27.21 7.52 -23.16
C ASP A 712 28.04 8.56 -22.38
N ASP A 713 28.67 8.13 -21.28
CA ASP A 713 29.56 8.93 -20.43
C ASP A 713 28.98 10.32 -20.10
N VAL A 714 27.72 10.36 -19.65
CA VAL A 714 27.04 11.59 -19.24
C VAL A 714 27.56 12.03 -17.89
N VAL A 715 28.14 13.22 -17.82
CA VAL A 715 28.56 13.84 -16.57
C VAL A 715 27.83 15.16 -16.40
N ILE A 716 27.08 15.29 -15.32
CA ILE A 716 26.46 16.56 -14.91
C ILE A 716 27.30 17.14 -13.78
N THR A 717 27.71 18.38 -13.97
CA THR A 717 28.41 19.17 -12.95
C THR A 717 27.62 20.41 -12.60
N GLY A 718 27.79 20.94 -11.40
CA GLY A 718 27.18 22.20 -10.99
C GLY A 718 27.65 22.60 -9.61
N ASP A 719 27.05 23.64 -9.04
CA ASP A 719 27.15 23.80 -7.60
C ASP A 719 26.45 22.62 -6.93
N GLY A 720 27.00 22.12 -5.83
CA GLY A 720 26.44 21.00 -5.07
C GLY A 720 26.42 21.31 -3.59
N TYR A 721 25.49 20.69 -2.87
CA TYR A 721 25.50 20.73 -1.42
C TYR A 721 26.47 19.70 -0.85
N VAL A 722 27.36 20.18 0.01
CA VAL A 722 28.15 19.33 0.90
C VAL A 722 27.70 19.60 2.32
N TYR A 723 27.34 18.54 3.02
CA TYR A 723 27.00 18.61 4.43
C TYR A 723 28.28 18.54 5.25
N THR A 724 28.44 19.51 6.14
CA THR A 724 29.54 19.53 7.10
C THR A 724 29.00 19.38 8.50
N SER A 725 29.63 18.51 9.29
CA SER A 725 29.30 18.34 10.71
C SER A 725 29.61 19.63 11.46
N ILE A 726 28.63 20.11 12.21
CA ILE A 726 28.72 21.29 13.08
C ILE A 726 28.14 20.95 14.46
N ASN A 727 28.37 21.82 15.43
CA ASN A 727 27.73 21.70 16.74
C ASN A 727 26.20 21.60 16.59
N PRO A 728 25.51 20.91 17.52
CA PRO A 728 24.06 20.99 17.65
C PRO A 728 23.58 22.43 17.55
N THR A 729 22.75 22.72 16.55
CA THR A 729 22.33 24.09 16.22
C THR A 729 20.82 24.21 16.33
N PHE A 730 20.38 25.23 17.08
CA PHE A 730 18.99 25.64 17.14
C PHE A 730 18.86 27.05 16.56
N ASN A 731 17.86 27.25 15.70
CA ASN A 731 17.55 28.59 15.25
C ASN A 731 17.12 29.49 16.42
N GLU A 732 16.01 29.12 17.07
CA GLU A 732 15.56 29.69 18.33
C GLU A 732 15.51 28.63 19.44
N LEU A 733 16.13 28.93 20.58
CA LEU A 733 16.10 28.13 21.79
C LEU A 733 15.29 28.85 22.88
N VAL A 734 14.18 28.24 23.31
CA VAL A 734 13.32 28.80 24.37
C VAL A 734 13.41 27.94 25.62
N VAL A 735 13.74 28.57 26.75
CA VAL A 735 13.74 27.94 28.08
C VAL A 735 12.48 28.36 28.82
N ASN A 736 11.52 27.45 28.96
CA ASN A 736 10.20 27.71 29.53
C ASN A 736 9.77 26.62 30.54
N GLY A 737 10.71 26.19 31.37
CA GLY A 737 10.55 25.03 32.25
C GLY A 737 11.37 25.12 33.53
N SER A 738 11.82 23.97 34.01
CA SER A 738 12.71 23.87 35.18
C SER A 738 14.15 24.16 34.79
N GLY A 739 14.55 23.80 33.57
CA GLY A 739 15.87 24.07 33.03
C GLY A 739 16.34 23.03 32.03
N ILE A 740 17.53 23.27 31.47
CA ILE A 740 18.22 22.43 30.51
C ILE A 740 19.58 22.01 31.10
N THR A 741 19.92 20.74 31.00
CA THR A 741 21.29 20.24 31.26
C THR A 741 21.94 19.86 29.94
N MET A 742 23.09 20.47 29.63
CA MET A 742 23.79 20.22 28.37
C MET A 742 24.78 19.06 28.49
N ASN A 743 24.62 18.03 27.65
CA ASN A 743 25.60 16.93 27.51
C ASN A 743 26.47 17.05 26.26
N ASN A 744 26.21 18.06 25.43
CA ASN A 744 26.95 18.40 24.21
C ASN A 744 27.00 19.94 24.08
N PRO A 745 27.94 20.50 23.28
CA PRO A 745 27.88 21.93 22.92
C PRO A 745 26.60 22.24 22.16
N ILE A 746 26.10 23.48 22.27
CA ILE A 746 24.92 23.96 21.53
C ILE A 746 25.22 25.35 20.97
N ASP A 747 24.90 25.55 19.70
CA ASP A 747 24.93 26.84 19.00
C ASP A 747 23.48 27.36 18.83
N VAL A 748 23.25 28.65 19.09
CA VAL A 748 21.97 29.34 18.87
C VAL A 748 22.18 30.47 17.86
N THR A 749 21.48 30.42 16.73
CA THR A 749 21.74 31.32 15.59
C THR A 749 20.86 32.57 15.54
N GLU A 750 19.66 32.54 16.10
CA GLU A 750 18.76 33.69 16.10
C GLU A 750 18.40 34.17 17.50
N ASN A 751 17.72 33.36 18.33
CA ASN A 751 17.22 33.84 19.62
C ASN A 751 17.44 32.82 20.75
N LEU A 752 17.99 33.30 21.86
CA LEU A 752 17.90 32.63 23.15
C LEU A 752 16.85 33.34 24.01
N VAL A 753 15.73 32.67 24.27
CA VAL A 753 14.60 33.24 25.00
C VAL A 753 14.41 32.53 26.34
N PHE A 754 14.58 33.28 27.43
CA PHE A 754 14.27 32.80 28.77
C PHE A 754 12.87 33.24 29.18
N THR A 755 11.97 32.27 29.40
CA THR A 755 10.69 32.52 30.09
C THR A 755 10.78 32.04 31.55
N ASN A 756 11.32 30.84 31.77
CA ASN A 756 11.54 30.26 33.09
C ASN A 756 12.55 29.10 32.99
N GLY A 757 13.46 28.97 33.95
CA GLY A 757 14.38 27.83 34.04
C GLY A 757 15.83 28.17 33.70
N ILE A 758 16.74 27.34 34.23
CA ILE A 758 18.18 27.55 34.17
C ILE A 758 18.81 26.64 33.12
N ILE A 759 19.77 27.16 32.35
CA ILE A 759 20.65 26.32 31.53
C ILE A 759 21.89 25.97 32.36
N THR A 760 22.20 24.69 32.48
CA THR A 760 23.46 24.22 33.08
C THR A 760 24.39 23.78 31.95
N SER A 761 25.41 24.59 31.69
CA SER A 761 26.52 24.28 30.80
C SER A 761 27.75 23.83 31.60
N GLU A 762 28.76 23.32 30.91
CA GLU A 762 30.04 23.01 31.54
C GLU A 762 30.78 24.28 32.02
N SER A 763 31.55 24.13 33.09
CA SER A 763 32.41 25.18 33.65
C SER A 763 33.73 25.26 32.86
N ASP A 764 34.19 26.47 32.54
CA ASP A 764 35.44 26.70 31.79
C ASP A 764 36.64 26.98 32.73
N VAL A 765 36.42 27.05 34.05
CA VAL A 765 37.51 27.18 35.05
C VAL A 765 38.30 25.88 35.25
N ASN A 766 39.09 25.52 34.24
CA ASN A 766 40.23 24.61 34.38
C ASN A 766 41.57 25.31 34.13
N GLY A 767 41.71 26.59 34.51
CA GLY A 767 43.00 27.28 34.79
C GLY A 767 44.08 27.23 33.71
N ASN A 768 43.78 26.77 32.49
CA ASN A 768 44.73 26.54 31.42
C ASN A 768 44.05 26.95 30.13
N ASN A 769 44.32 28.19 29.71
CA ASN A 769 43.77 28.87 28.53
C ASN A 769 44.31 28.26 27.20
N SER A 770 44.48 26.94 27.16
CA SER A 770 45.13 26.16 26.09
C SER A 770 44.37 24.87 25.73
N GLN A 771 43.13 24.69 26.18
CA GLN A 771 42.29 23.59 25.67
C GLN A 771 41.73 23.96 24.29
N ALA A 772 41.72 22.98 23.38
CA ALA A 772 41.13 23.14 22.06
C ALA A 772 39.62 23.40 22.21
N TYR A 773 39.16 24.46 21.55
CA TYR A 773 37.86 25.14 21.67
C TYR A 773 36.59 24.30 21.39
N ALA A 774 36.68 22.97 21.25
CA ALA A 774 35.66 22.15 20.60
C ALA A 774 35.10 20.95 21.41
N SER A 775 35.47 20.76 22.69
CA SER A 775 35.07 19.55 23.45
C SER A 775 34.31 19.81 24.75
N THR A 776 33.79 21.03 24.96
CA THR A 776 33.10 21.40 26.20
C THR A 776 31.59 21.52 25.99
N ASN A 777 30.77 21.10 26.96
CA ASN A 777 29.29 21.19 26.89
C ASN A 777 28.79 22.63 27.10
N THR A 778 29.21 23.53 26.23
CA THR A 778 29.03 24.99 26.33
C THR A 778 27.93 25.49 25.40
N LEU A 779 27.22 26.53 25.85
CA LEU A 779 26.26 27.27 25.04
C LEU A 779 26.97 28.40 24.28
N THR A 780 26.81 28.44 22.96
CA THR A 780 27.33 29.48 22.07
C THR A 780 26.19 30.23 21.42
N ILE A 781 26.15 31.55 21.60
CA ILE A 781 25.23 32.45 20.93
C ILE A 781 25.97 33.06 19.75
N LYS A 782 25.49 32.83 18.52
CA LYS A 782 26.18 33.24 17.29
C LYS A 782 26.02 34.74 17.04
N ASP A 783 26.89 35.30 16.21
CA ASP A 783 26.86 36.72 15.87
C ASP A 783 25.52 37.12 15.25
N GLY A 784 24.93 38.21 15.75
CA GLY A 784 23.60 38.68 15.37
C GLY A 784 22.43 38.09 16.17
N ALA A 785 22.64 37.01 16.92
CA ALA A 785 21.60 36.43 17.76
C ALA A 785 21.25 37.32 18.97
N THR A 786 20.00 37.22 19.46
CA THR A 786 19.51 38.00 20.58
C THR A 786 19.28 37.16 21.84
N ILE A 787 19.39 37.79 23.01
CA ILE A 787 19.13 37.17 24.30
C ILE A 787 18.03 37.98 24.99
N SER A 788 17.01 37.32 25.53
CA SER A 788 15.92 38.00 26.23
C SER A 788 15.41 37.21 27.44
N GLY A 789 14.83 37.94 28.41
CA GLY A 789 14.14 37.34 29.56
C GLY A 789 15.03 36.77 30.68
N ALA A 790 16.34 36.98 30.60
CA ALA A 790 17.27 36.55 31.64
C ALA A 790 16.95 37.21 32.99
N SER A 791 17.00 36.43 34.08
CA SER A 791 16.57 36.83 35.42
C SER A 791 17.11 35.88 36.50
N ALA A 792 16.75 36.12 37.77
CA ALA A 792 17.14 35.25 38.87
C ALA A 792 16.59 33.81 38.73
N SER A 793 15.45 33.62 38.08
CA SER A 793 14.87 32.30 37.79
C SER A 793 15.28 31.74 36.43
N SER A 794 15.98 32.52 35.61
CA SER A 794 16.29 32.14 34.22
C SER A 794 17.64 32.69 33.76
N HIS A 795 18.68 31.88 33.87
CA HIS A 795 20.06 32.26 33.48
C HIS A 795 20.89 30.99 33.23
N VAL A 796 22.14 31.19 32.84
CA VAL A 796 23.12 30.13 32.61
C VAL A 796 24.00 29.96 33.86
N ILE A 797 24.11 28.72 34.32
CA ILE A 797 25.16 28.27 35.26
C ILE A 797 26.24 27.59 34.41
N GLY A 798 27.50 28.00 34.61
CA GLY A 798 28.63 27.56 33.79
C GLY A 798 29.02 28.59 32.75
N ALA A 799 29.84 28.17 31.78
CA ALA A 799 30.35 29.06 30.75
C ALA A 799 29.33 29.25 29.62
N VAL A 800 29.22 30.49 29.15
CA VAL A 800 28.47 30.88 27.94
C VAL A 800 29.40 31.65 27.01
N ARG A 801 29.27 31.37 25.71
CA ARG A 801 30.02 32.03 24.65
C ARG A 801 29.09 32.90 23.82
N ILE A 802 29.55 34.08 23.44
CA ILE A 802 28.86 34.97 22.50
C ILE A 802 29.87 35.32 21.41
N GLU A 803 29.58 34.93 20.18
CA GLU A 803 30.26 35.46 19.00
C GLU A 803 29.65 36.82 18.69
N SER A 804 30.46 37.86 18.58
CA SER A 804 29.93 39.18 18.22
C SER A 804 30.91 40.02 17.42
N SER A 805 30.39 40.65 16.37
CA SER A 805 31.01 41.76 15.64
C SER A 805 30.44 43.13 16.06
N ALA A 806 29.54 43.16 17.05
CA ALA A 806 28.91 44.38 17.52
C ALA A 806 29.85 45.21 18.41
N ILE A 807 29.73 46.53 18.31
CA ILE A 807 30.43 47.50 19.20
C ILE A 807 29.51 48.01 20.33
N SER A 808 28.29 47.50 20.40
CA SER A 808 27.35 47.75 21.50
C SER A 808 27.66 46.85 22.69
N GLU A 809 27.19 47.24 23.88
CA GLU A 809 27.30 46.42 25.09
C GLU A 809 26.60 45.06 24.90
N ILE A 810 27.30 43.98 25.25
CA ILE A 810 26.86 42.60 25.22
C ILE A 810 26.55 42.18 26.66
N GLU A 811 25.37 41.62 26.90
CA GLU A 811 24.96 41.06 28.20
C GLU A 811 25.07 39.53 28.18
N PHE A 812 25.91 38.97 29.05
CA PHE A 812 26.00 37.53 29.28
C PHE A 812 25.03 37.11 30.37
N PRO A 813 24.11 36.17 30.10
CA PRO A 813 23.06 35.80 31.05
C PRO A 813 23.56 34.81 32.10
N THR A 814 24.56 35.17 32.91
CA THR A 814 25.22 34.27 33.87
C THR A 814 24.67 34.37 35.31
N GLY A 815 24.88 33.32 36.12
CA GLY A 815 24.53 33.30 37.53
C GLY A 815 25.01 32.04 38.28
N ASP A 816 24.55 31.85 39.52
CA ASP A 816 24.93 30.72 40.39
C ASP A 816 23.77 29.75 40.69
N GLY A 817 22.68 29.86 39.94
CA GLY A 817 21.45 29.10 40.13
C GLY A 817 20.49 29.68 41.15
N THR A 818 20.94 30.63 41.96
CA THR A 818 20.08 31.39 42.90
C THR A 818 20.00 32.87 42.49
N ASN A 819 21.11 33.41 42.01
CA ASN A 819 21.33 34.80 41.75
C ASN A 819 21.68 35.02 40.28
N TYR A 820 20.95 35.94 39.64
CA TYR A 820 21.38 36.50 38.36
C TYR A 820 22.54 37.46 38.56
N ARG A 821 23.63 37.25 37.82
CA ARG A 821 24.87 38.03 37.89
C ARG A 821 25.40 38.26 36.47
N PRO A 822 24.71 39.07 35.66
CA PRO A 822 25.12 39.30 34.29
C PRO A 822 26.51 39.90 34.21
N VAL A 823 27.24 39.50 33.17
CA VAL A 823 28.51 40.14 32.79
C VAL A 823 28.22 41.02 31.59
N PHE A 824 28.68 42.27 31.63
CA PHE A 824 28.55 43.20 30.52
C PHE A 824 29.91 43.45 29.88
N LEU A 825 29.96 43.44 28.56
CA LEU A 825 31.18 43.67 27.78
C LEU A 825 30.88 44.64 26.63
N SER A 826 31.70 45.66 26.43
CA SER A 826 31.59 46.56 25.27
C SER A 826 32.80 46.39 24.35
N PRO A 827 32.66 45.68 23.21
CA PRO A 827 33.74 45.54 22.25
C PRO A 827 34.21 46.88 21.67
N ALA A 828 35.52 47.02 21.48
CA ALA A 828 36.13 48.26 20.97
C ALA A 828 36.27 48.30 19.43
N ASP A 829 36.12 47.15 18.75
CA ASP A 829 36.30 46.98 17.31
C ASP A 829 35.24 46.00 16.77
N PRO A 830 34.69 46.21 15.57
CA PRO A 830 33.71 45.32 14.95
C PRO A 830 34.26 43.97 14.43
N THR A 831 35.49 43.60 14.77
CA THR A 831 36.06 42.30 14.39
C THR A 831 35.30 41.16 15.08
N PRO A 832 34.72 40.19 14.33
CA PRO A 832 34.03 39.05 14.91
C PRO A 832 34.92 38.33 15.92
N THR A 833 34.50 38.32 17.18
CA THR A 833 35.27 37.78 18.30
C THR A 833 34.36 36.91 19.15
N THR A 834 34.84 35.72 19.55
CA THR A 834 34.17 34.87 20.53
C THR A 834 34.57 35.30 21.93
N TYR A 835 33.60 35.78 22.69
CA TYR A 835 33.76 36.16 24.08
C TYR A 835 33.16 35.08 24.98
N THR A 836 33.87 34.71 26.05
CA THR A 836 33.40 33.71 27.02
C THR A 836 33.24 34.36 28.39
N ALA A 837 32.13 34.09 29.06
CA ALA A 837 31.90 34.51 30.44
C ALA A 837 31.35 33.35 31.28
N GLU A 838 31.78 33.32 32.53
CA GLU A 838 31.28 32.40 33.55
C GLU A 838 31.25 33.14 34.89
N TYR A 839 30.17 32.93 35.66
CA TYR A 839 30.10 33.40 37.04
C TYR A 839 30.47 32.27 38.00
N VAL A 840 31.63 32.41 38.66
CA VAL A 840 32.07 31.47 39.71
C VAL A 840 31.92 32.09 41.09
N ASN A 841 31.18 31.42 41.98
CA ASN A 841 31.01 31.84 43.37
C ASN A 841 32.23 31.44 44.25
N SER A 842 33.43 31.76 43.78
CA SER A 842 34.65 31.72 44.58
C SER A 842 34.93 33.12 45.10
N ALA A 843 35.03 33.29 46.42
CA ALA A 843 35.30 34.58 47.05
C ALA A 843 36.64 35.16 46.54
N HIS A 844 36.59 36.09 45.59
CA HIS A 844 37.76 36.88 45.17
C HIS A 844 37.94 38.07 46.13
N SER A 845 39.20 38.39 46.45
CA SER A 845 39.53 39.66 47.10
C SER A 845 39.13 40.81 46.18
N SER A 846 38.27 41.70 46.69
CA SER A 846 37.65 42.85 46.00
C SER A 846 38.48 43.44 44.86
N ILE A 847 38.01 43.25 43.64
CA ILE A 847 38.37 44.08 42.48
C ILE A 847 37.59 45.40 42.65
N SER A 848 38.21 46.54 42.30
CA SER A 848 37.56 47.85 42.43
C SER A 848 36.44 47.98 41.41
N TYR A 849 35.24 48.33 41.87
CA TYR A 849 34.10 48.69 41.03
C TYR A 849 33.84 50.18 41.14
N ASP A 850 33.35 50.82 40.08
CA ASP A 850 32.86 52.19 40.16
C ASP A 850 31.51 52.27 40.90
N GLY A 851 30.99 53.49 41.09
CA GLY A 851 29.74 53.75 41.78
C GLY A 851 28.48 53.14 41.12
N ASN A 852 28.63 52.54 39.94
CA ASN A 852 27.57 51.86 39.20
C ASN A 852 27.79 50.34 39.14
N GLY A 853 28.87 49.81 39.74
CA GLY A 853 29.16 48.37 39.76
C GLY A 853 29.97 47.87 38.56
N TYR A 854 30.55 48.75 37.74
CA TYR A 854 31.39 48.34 36.61
C TYR A 854 32.83 48.06 37.06
N ASN A 855 33.41 46.96 36.56
CA ASN A 855 34.84 46.69 36.69
C ASN A 855 35.60 47.61 35.71
N ASN A 856 36.41 48.50 36.25
CA ASN A 856 37.25 49.43 35.50
C ASN A 856 38.75 49.07 35.58
N THR A 857 39.08 47.86 36.02
CA THR A 857 40.43 47.31 35.92
C THR A 857 40.67 46.85 34.48
N PRO A 858 41.61 47.44 33.72
CA PRO A 858 41.94 46.96 32.39
C PRO A 858 42.40 45.51 32.47
N CYS A 859 41.75 44.62 31.71
CA CYS A 859 42.35 43.34 31.37
C CYS A 859 43.49 43.65 30.39
N GLU A 860 44.75 43.43 30.78
CA GLU A 860 45.84 43.51 29.81
C GLU A 860 45.66 42.39 28.77
N ALA A 861 45.85 42.76 27.50
CA ALA A 861 45.61 41.93 26.32
C ALA A 861 46.47 40.66 26.27
#